data_AF-A0AA48I0M6-F1
#
_entry.id   AF-A0AA48I0M6-F1
#
_cell.length_a   1.000
_cell.length_b   1.000
_cell.length_c   1.000
_cell.angle_alpha   90.00
_cell.angle_beta   90.00
_cell.angle_gamma   90.00
#
_symmetry.space_group_name_H-M   'P 1'
#
loop_
_entity.id
_entity.type
_entity.pdbx_description
1 polymer ?
#
loop_
_entity_poly.entity_id
_entity_poly.type
_entity_poly.pdbx_seq_one_letter_code
_entity_poly.pdbx_strand_id
1 'polypeptide(L)'
;MNNGHYYTNQRNNYFFGKLMTAKDFINEQKYFNSKRYLCSRMLGGVGIVSGLDVILMDNHTFSLETGMAIDHLGREIIVSEPCVRKLNVIKGFEENKNNHTVYLCIRYKENLNESTFSLASAGKQMGENKQFNRISEDYELYLTSDISEESELTLDFLVKKRTEIYNKNNVKITMETEKYINSNKITQIRLFFEKEKIEEAINYNFELYGNLFKVNETSSNRNLIIKYDESEITSYKSIQKDYFLYCDAQESVLTEMIIPKDTFVLNIGKEKYNIEKNISIPIQVVTEDIRNLIVRDYYSRHFDEILELAANKNIYLAKFNIINNKTSYFIEEFKKHPFEQFLYSNELLKLLQDFQGTNVKKIRAEKKIDSKAISIEGKDSNEKNNTYADADNNNDKKNNINNNEKNNILSGIERINLGFNAKPGKIYYSYEFVHGLGLGEIGVLACAVNRANIQEYEKELLIFGDKSIFSEEELKSSVPSIQIAAAVDVSKGTIKLGVRLLEKTIDTHIDIRWWAFKPVKEQDPYKDLILEKNATVTIKPNTVGLKPFEQIRFEASIDGINDKRIRWELGLKNTGNIDNNGLYTAPATEGVYEIKAYSVRLPDIYSSAYVIVSNESGVGEKPSLPEPKLDEDKNLDKNSKNNEKKDNKNKEKNNDKDKIPE
;
A
#
# COMPACT_ATOMS: atom_id res chain seq x y z
N MET A 1 38.35 -11.03 11.64
CA MET A 1 39.13 -12.13 11.02
C MET A 1 38.51 -12.41 9.66
N ASN A 2 39.23 -12.06 8.59
CA ASN A 2 38.86 -12.29 7.19
C ASN A 2 39.19 -13.73 6.78
N ASN A 3 38.24 -14.65 6.92
CA ASN A 3 38.22 -15.89 6.14
C ASN A 3 36.76 -16.35 6.01
N GLY A 4 36.18 -16.10 4.84
CA GLY A 4 34.78 -16.37 4.46
C GLY A 4 34.46 -17.86 4.29
N HIS A 5 34.84 -18.69 5.26
CA HIS A 5 34.33 -20.06 5.31
C HIS A 5 33.04 -20.09 6.11
N TYR A 6 31.92 -19.90 5.41
CA TYR A 6 30.56 -19.97 5.97
C TYR A 6 30.16 -21.37 6.45
N TYR A 7 31.02 -22.36 6.28
CA TYR A 7 30.83 -23.73 6.74
C TYR A 7 32.16 -24.41 7.03
N THR A 8 32.14 -25.35 7.98
CA THR A 8 33.28 -26.22 8.26
C THR A 8 32.95 -27.64 7.80
N ASN A 9 33.90 -28.27 7.11
CA ASN A 9 33.78 -29.67 6.63
C ASN A 9 34.64 -30.65 7.44
N GLN A 10 35.16 -30.21 8.58
CA GLN A 10 36.00 -31.00 9.46
C GLN A 10 35.34 -31.09 10.83
N ARG A 11 35.18 -32.31 11.33
CA ARG A 11 34.69 -32.59 12.69
C ARG A 11 35.77 -33.25 13.51
N ASN A 12 35.66 -33.13 14.83
CA ASN A 12 36.59 -33.76 15.74
C ASN A 12 36.52 -35.30 15.60
N ASN A 13 37.67 -35.94 15.38
CA ASN A 13 37.76 -37.41 15.36
C ASN A 13 38.12 -37.92 16.77
N TYR A 14 37.20 -38.64 17.39
CA TYR A 14 37.37 -39.23 18.72
C TYR A 14 38.01 -40.61 18.64
N PHE A 15 39.06 -40.82 19.43
CA PHE A 15 39.72 -42.12 19.56
C PHE A 15 40.25 -42.31 20.98
N PHE A 16 40.44 -43.55 21.38
CA PHE A 16 40.89 -43.90 22.72
C PHE A 16 42.29 -43.33 23.02
N GLY A 17 42.46 -42.69 24.17
CA GLY A 17 43.73 -42.08 24.58
C GLY A 17 43.99 -40.69 23.98
N LYS A 18 43.05 -40.11 23.22
CA LYS A 18 43.16 -38.72 22.72
C LYS A 18 43.09 -37.72 23.87
N LEU A 19 44.09 -36.83 23.97
CA LEU A 19 44.05 -35.68 24.87
C LEU A 19 43.08 -34.62 24.32
N MET A 20 42.14 -34.19 25.15
CA MET A 20 41.10 -33.23 24.79
C MET A 20 41.39 -31.86 25.42
N THR A 21 41.17 -30.81 24.64
CA THR A 21 41.34 -29.42 25.05
C THR A 21 40.04 -28.64 24.84
N ALA A 22 39.92 -27.46 25.48
CA ALA A 22 38.79 -26.55 25.22
C ALA A 22 38.64 -26.22 23.73
N LYS A 23 39.75 -26.16 22.98
CA LYS A 23 39.75 -25.92 21.53
C LYS A 23 38.98 -27.00 20.77
N ASP A 24 39.07 -28.27 21.19
CA ASP A 24 38.38 -29.37 20.53
C ASP A 24 36.85 -29.25 20.68
N PHE A 25 36.38 -28.89 21.87
CA PHE A 25 34.95 -28.66 22.13
C PHE A 25 34.43 -27.38 21.45
N ILE A 26 35.23 -26.31 21.40
CA ILE A 26 34.90 -25.09 20.65
C ILE A 26 34.78 -25.40 19.15
N ASN A 27 35.70 -26.18 18.61
CA ASN A 27 35.64 -26.59 17.20
C ASN A 27 34.40 -27.45 16.91
N GLU A 28 34.01 -28.32 17.84
CA GLU A 28 32.79 -29.12 17.72
C GLU A 28 31.53 -28.26 17.74
N GLN A 29 31.41 -27.29 18.66
CA GLN A 29 30.31 -26.32 18.66
C GLN A 29 30.24 -25.54 17.34
N LYS A 30 31.37 -25.03 16.88
CA LYS A 30 31.46 -24.33 15.58
C LYS A 30 31.02 -25.22 14.43
N TYR A 31 31.41 -26.50 14.43
CA TYR A 31 31.01 -27.46 13.40
C TYR A 31 29.49 -27.64 13.35
N PHE A 32 28.86 -27.94 14.49
CA PHE A 32 27.41 -28.13 14.55
C PHE A 32 26.64 -26.85 14.24
N ASN A 33 27.04 -25.71 14.79
CA ASN A 33 26.42 -24.42 14.49
C ASN A 33 26.54 -24.09 13.00
N SER A 34 27.72 -24.28 12.40
CA SER A 34 27.91 -24.06 10.96
C SER A 34 26.99 -24.95 10.10
N LYS A 35 26.81 -26.23 10.49
CA LYS A 35 25.89 -27.13 9.77
C LYS A 35 24.44 -26.73 9.95
N ARG A 36 24.04 -26.34 11.16
CA ARG A 36 22.70 -25.84 11.46
C ARG A 36 22.39 -24.57 10.67
N TYR A 37 23.25 -23.57 10.73
CA TYR A 37 23.11 -22.33 9.97
C TYR A 37 23.02 -22.58 8.46
N LEU A 38 23.89 -23.45 7.92
CA LEU A 38 23.83 -23.80 6.50
C LEU A 38 22.51 -24.46 6.12
N CYS A 39 22.01 -25.42 6.93
CA CYS A 39 20.72 -26.05 6.71
C CYS A 39 19.56 -25.06 6.79
N SER A 40 19.53 -24.23 7.84
CA SER A 40 18.52 -23.19 8.03
C SER A 40 18.47 -22.25 6.83
N ARG A 41 19.62 -21.78 6.37
CA ARG A 41 19.72 -20.89 5.21
C ARG A 41 19.31 -21.54 3.89
N MET A 42 19.81 -22.74 3.60
CA MET A 42 19.64 -23.38 2.28
C MET A 42 18.29 -24.09 2.12
N LEU A 43 17.74 -24.63 3.21
CA LEU A 43 16.47 -25.38 3.18
C LEU A 43 15.32 -24.58 3.78
N GLY A 44 15.61 -23.83 4.84
CA GLY A 44 14.63 -23.01 5.55
C GLY A 44 14.46 -21.65 4.90
N GLY A 45 15.51 -21.03 4.35
CA GLY A 45 15.46 -19.66 3.85
C GLY A 45 15.77 -18.62 4.92
N VAL A 46 15.46 -17.36 4.64
CA VAL A 46 15.84 -16.20 5.46
C VAL A 46 14.63 -15.28 5.62
N GLY A 47 14.49 -14.63 6.76
CA GLY A 47 13.40 -13.71 7.06
C GLY A 47 12.68 -13.98 8.39
N ILE A 48 11.61 -13.24 8.61
CA ILE A 48 10.71 -13.32 9.76
C ILE A 48 9.87 -14.59 9.63
N VAL A 49 9.99 -15.49 10.60
CA VAL A 49 9.25 -16.75 10.65
C VAL A 49 7.86 -16.53 11.25
N SER A 50 7.80 -15.79 12.36
CA SER A 50 6.55 -15.48 13.08
C SER A 50 6.78 -14.32 14.05
N GLY A 51 5.77 -13.47 14.23
CA GLY A 51 5.83 -12.34 15.17
C GLY A 51 6.78 -11.24 14.73
N LEU A 52 7.59 -10.72 15.66
CA LEU A 52 8.50 -9.57 15.46
C LEU A 52 7.77 -8.31 14.95
N ASP A 53 6.52 -8.16 15.38
CA ASP A 53 5.71 -7.03 15.01
C ASP A 53 6.24 -5.76 15.70
N VAL A 54 6.19 -4.63 15.00
CA VAL A 54 6.56 -3.33 15.54
C VAL A 54 5.30 -2.49 15.62
N ILE A 55 4.97 -2.04 16.82
CA ILE A 55 3.76 -1.26 17.09
C ILE A 55 4.19 0.09 17.64
N LEU A 56 3.73 1.18 17.03
CA LEU A 56 3.99 2.52 17.53
C LEU A 56 3.14 2.79 18.78
N MET A 57 3.78 3.21 19.88
CA MET A 57 3.08 3.55 21.13
C MET A 57 2.83 5.06 21.24
N ASP A 58 3.79 5.86 20.77
CA ASP A 58 3.73 7.31 20.69
C ASP A 58 4.71 7.80 19.60
N ASN A 59 4.91 9.11 19.46
CA ASN A 59 5.77 9.70 18.41
C ASN A 59 7.28 9.53 18.66
N HIS A 60 7.70 8.77 19.66
CA HIS A 60 9.11 8.49 19.99
C HIS A 60 9.39 7.03 20.34
N THR A 61 8.35 6.25 20.62
CA THR A 61 8.43 4.95 21.29
C THR A 61 7.70 3.89 20.47
N PHE A 62 8.33 2.73 20.33
CA PHE A 62 7.72 1.55 19.73
C PHE A 62 7.77 0.36 20.69
N SER A 63 6.83 -0.57 20.54
CA SER A 63 6.86 -1.93 21.07
C SER A 63 7.34 -2.88 19.98
N LEU A 64 8.30 -3.75 20.30
CA LEU A 64 8.65 -4.92 19.51
C LEU A 64 8.03 -6.15 20.18
N GLU A 65 7.13 -6.80 19.47
CA GLU A 65 6.45 -8.01 19.93
C GLU A 65 7.35 -9.24 19.79
N THR A 66 7.02 -10.28 20.57
CA THR A 66 7.74 -11.55 20.55
C THR A 66 7.71 -12.19 19.16
N GLY A 67 8.75 -12.94 18.83
CA GLY A 67 8.82 -13.61 17.54
C GLY A 67 10.17 -14.23 17.24
N MET A 68 10.27 -14.76 16.03
CA MET A 68 11.45 -15.45 15.53
C MET A 68 11.75 -15.04 14.10
N ALA A 69 13.03 -14.90 13.79
CA ALA A 69 13.54 -14.76 12.43
C ALA A 69 14.77 -15.62 12.20
N ILE A 70 15.09 -15.88 10.94
CA ILE A 70 16.35 -16.46 10.49
C ILE A 70 17.08 -15.39 9.68
N ASP A 71 18.30 -15.05 10.08
CA ASP A 71 19.08 -14.07 9.34
C ASP A 71 19.72 -14.64 8.07
N HIS A 72 20.35 -13.76 7.30
CA HIS A 72 20.97 -14.11 6.03
C HIS A 72 22.17 -15.07 6.16
N LEU A 73 22.71 -15.24 7.37
CA LEU A 73 23.74 -16.24 7.66
C LEU A 73 23.15 -17.57 8.16
N GLY A 74 21.83 -17.67 8.31
CA GLY A 74 21.13 -18.86 8.79
C GLY A 74 20.98 -18.94 10.31
N ARG A 75 21.25 -17.86 11.04
CA ARG A 75 21.20 -17.81 12.51
C ARG A 75 19.79 -17.45 12.96
N GLU A 76 19.28 -18.14 13.97
CA GLU A 76 17.99 -17.86 14.57
C GLU A 76 18.10 -16.64 15.48
N ILE A 77 17.13 -15.73 15.34
CA ILE A 77 16.95 -14.56 16.18
C ILE A 77 15.62 -14.76 16.90
N ILE A 78 15.65 -14.81 18.23
CA ILE A 78 14.45 -15.01 19.04
C ILE A 78 14.25 -13.80 19.95
N VAL A 79 13.06 -13.20 19.86
CA VAL A 79 12.57 -12.21 20.81
C VAL A 79 11.56 -12.92 21.71
N SER A 80 12.01 -13.33 22.89
CA SER A 80 11.20 -14.13 23.83
C SER A 80 10.20 -13.31 24.63
N GLU A 81 10.47 -12.02 24.83
CA GLU A 81 9.63 -11.11 25.59
C GLU A 81 9.42 -9.80 24.80
N PRO A 82 8.21 -9.22 24.84
CA PRO A 82 7.96 -7.95 24.17
C PRO A 82 8.79 -6.85 24.83
N CYS A 83 9.31 -5.92 24.04
CA CYS A 83 10.12 -4.82 24.58
C CYS A 83 9.67 -3.46 24.04
N VAL A 84 9.56 -2.50 24.95
CA VAL A 84 9.23 -1.11 24.63
C VAL A 84 10.51 -0.27 24.67
N ARG A 85 10.80 0.44 23.57
CA ARG A 85 12.02 1.23 23.42
C ARG A 85 11.73 2.57 22.76
N LYS A 86 12.42 3.61 23.24
CA LYS A 86 12.50 4.90 22.54
C LYS A 86 13.49 4.80 21.40
N LEU A 87 13.19 5.42 20.27
CA LEU A 87 14.00 5.34 19.06
C LEU A 87 15.43 5.88 19.26
N ASN A 88 15.59 6.93 20.07
CA ASN A 88 16.89 7.52 20.40
C ASN A 88 17.81 6.66 21.28
N VAL A 89 17.28 5.64 21.93
CA VAL A 89 18.09 4.69 22.72
C VAL A 89 18.66 3.59 21.82
N ILE A 90 18.08 3.40 20.63
CA ILE A 90 18.53 2.37 19.70
C ILE A 90 19.86 2.78 19.08
N LYS A 91 20.79 1.82 19.00
CA LYS A 91 22.10 2.00 18.40
C LYS A 91 21.96 2.50 16.95
N GLY A 92 22.78 3.48 16.56
CA GLY A 92 22.72 4.07 15.22
C GLY A 92 21.77 5.27 15.12
N PHE A 93 21.03 5.63 16.17
CA PHE A 93 20.18 6.83 16.13
C PHE A 93 20.98 8.12 15.88
N GLU A 94 22.05 8.36 16.63
CA GLU A 94 22.84 9.60 16.49
C GLU A 94 23.47 9.78 15.10
N GLU A 95 23.84 8.67 14.45
CA GLU A 95 24.41 8.64 13.11
C GLU A 95 23.33 8.94 12.04
N ASN A 96 22.09 8.54 12.30
CA ASN A 96 20.98 8.62 11.34
C ASN A 96 19.94 9.71 11.69
N LYS A 97 20.09 10.45 12.79
CA LYS A 97 19.12 11.46 13.26
C LYS A 97 18.90 12.63 12.28
N ASN A 98 19.84 12.84 11.37
CA ASN A 98 19.76 13.88 10.33
C ASN A 98 19.16 13.34 9.03
N ASN A 99 19.00 12.02 8.93
CA ASN A 99 18.33 11.38 7.82
C ASN A 99 16.83 11.43 8.10
N HIS A 100 16.06 11.71 7.05
CA HIS A 100 14.62 11.79 7.19
C HIS A 100 14.03 10.39 7.34
N THR A 101 14.55 9.46 6.56
CA THR A 101 14.19 8.05 6.59
C THR A 101 15.19 7.24 7.41
N VAL A 102 14.71 6.43 8.35
CA VAL A 102 15.51 5.51 9.15
C VAL A 102 14.81 4.16 9.27
N TYR A 103 15.58 3.07 9.17
CA TYR A 103 15.07 1.71 9.28
C TYR A 103 15.50 1.04 10.57
N LEU A 104 14.56 0.39 11.25
CA LEU A 104 14.84 -0.48 12.38
C LEU A 104 15.15 -1.88 11.91
N CYS A 105 16.35 -2.35 12.26
CA CYS A 105 16.85 -3.65 11.91
C CYS A 105 17.11 -4.49 13.16
N ILE A 106 17.05 -5.81 12.99
CA ILE A 106 17.42 -6.78 14.01
C ILE A 106 18.55 -7.68 13.49
N ARG A 107 19.50 -8.01 14.35
CA ARG A 107 20.59 -8.95 14.05
C ARG A 107 20.91 -9.83 15.23
N TYR A 108 21.37 -11.03 14.94
CA TYR A 108 21.89 -11.96 15.94
C TYR A 108 23.11 -11.38 16.66
N LYS A 109 23.16 -11.54 17.98
CA LYS A 109 24.29 -11.11 18.81
C LYS A 109 24.51 -12.08 19.96
N GLU A 110 25.74 -12.60 20.05
CA GLU A 110 26.18 -13.36 21.21
C GLU A 110 26.67 -12.40 22.32
N ASN A 111 26.29 -12.68 23.56
CA ASN A 111 26.83 -12.01 24.74
C ASN A 111 27.50 -13.02 25.68
N LEU A 112 28.66 -12.66 26.21
CA LEU A 112 29.36 -13.46 27.20
C LEU A 112 28.81 -13.15 28.60
N ASN A 113 28.27 -14.17 29.27
CA ASN A 113 27.60 -14.07 30.55
C ASN A 113 28.29 -14.95 31.61
N GLU A 114 27.93 -14.73 32.87
CA GLU A 114 28.49 -15.46 34.02
C GLU A 114 30.00 -15.33 34.12
N SER A 115 30.44 -14.13 34.47
CA SER A 115 31.84 -13.83 34.73
C SER A 115 32.41 -14.72 35.85
N THR A 116 33.55 -15.35 35.58
CA THR A 116 34.34 -16.14 36.51
C THR A 116 35.83 -15.78 36.40
N PHE A 117 36.64 -16.26 37.35
CA PHE A 117 38.09 -16.12 37.31
C PHE A 117 38.73 -17.41 36.80
N SER A 118 39.63 -17.31 35.82
CA SER A 118 40.40 -18.47 35.35
C SER A 118 41.62 -18.72 36.23
N LEU A 119 41.71 -19.93 36.79
CA LEU A 119 42.85 -20.38 37.58
C LEU A 119 44.14 -20.54 36.74
N ALA A 120 44.01 -20.69 35.41
CA ALA A 120 45.15 -20.86 34.51
C ALA A 120 45.93 -19.57 34.23
N SER A 121 45.38 -18.40 34.62
CA SER A 121 45.94 -17.07 34.32
C SER A 121 46.49 -16.36 35.56
N ALA A 122 46.69 -17.09 36.66
CA ALA A 122 47.06 -16.57 37.98
C ALA A 122 48.40 -15.80 38.09
N GLY A 123 49.10 -15.55 36.96
CA GLY A 123 50.33 -14.76 36.90
C GLY A 123 50.30 -13.53 35.97
N LYS A 124 49.15 -13.19 35.35
CA LYS A 124 49.00 -11.98 34.51
C LYS A 124 48.21 -10.89 35.24
N GLN A 125 48.49 -9.63 34.89
CA GLN A 125 48.03 -8.41 35.59
C GLN A 125 46.51 -8.40 35.89
N MET A 126 46.15 -7.76 37.01
CA MET A 126 44.77 -7.54 37.46
C MET A 126 43.93 -6.87 36.35
N GLY A 127 43.09 -7.67 35.68
CA GLY A 127 42.20 -7.23 34.60
C GLY A 127 41.97 -8.31 33.54
N GLU A 128 42.96 -9.14 33.25
CA GLU A 128 42.90 -10.18 32.18
C GLU A 128 42.38 -11.55 32.64
N ASN A 129 42.00 -11.71 33.92
CA ASN A 129 41.60 -13.01 34.48
C ASN A 129 40.08 -13.28 34.42
N LYS A 130 39.29 -12.35 33.87
CA LYS A 130 37.85 -12.46 33.75
C LYS A 130 37.50 -13.33 32.54
N GLN A 131 37.01 -14.54 32.80
CA GLN A 131 36.44 -15.45 31.80
C GLN A 131 34.92 -15.53 31.98
N PHE A 132 34.21 -16.16 31.06
CA PHE A 132 32.75 -16.24 31.07
C PHE A 132 32.32 -17.69 30.89
N ASN A 133 31.36 -18.15 31.71
CA ASN A 133 30.90 -19.54 31.68
C ASN A 133 29.85 -19.80 30.59
N ARG A 134 29.12 -18.78 30.16
CA ARG A 134 28.00 -18.93 29.21
C ARG A 134 28.09 -17.92 28.07
N ILE A 135 27.61 -18.36 26.91
CA ILE A 135 27.28 -17.51 25.78
C ILE A 135 25.75 -17.47 25.71
N SER A 136 25.14 -16.29 25.79
CA SER A 136 23.73 -16.12 25.44
C SER A 136 23.59 -15.75 23.97
N GLU A 137 22.69 -16.45 23.29
CA GLU A 137 22.31 -16.17 21.91
C GLU A 137 21.14 -15.17 21.93
N ASP A 138 21.45 -13.88 21.78
CA ASP A 138 20.49 -12.78 21.85
C ASP A 138 20.36 -12.07 20.49
N TYR A 139 19.72 -10.91 20.51
CA TYR A 139 19.59 -10.00 19.38
C TYR A 139 20.06 -8.59 19.72
N GLU A 140 20.38 -7.81 18.69
CA GLU A 140 20.64 -6.38 18.78
C GLU A 140 19.73 -5.65 17.80
N LEU A 141 18.99 -4.66 18.32
CA LEU A 141 18.28 -3.68 17.52
C LEU A 141 19.22 -2.53 17.17
N TYR A 142 19.16 -2.08 15.93
CA TYR A 142 19.92 -0.92 15.47
C TYR A 142 19.18 -0.21 14.33
N LEU A 143 19.57 1.05 14.10
CA LEU A 143 19.03 1.92 13.09
C LEU A 143 20.03 2.13 11.95
N THR A 144 19.53 2.16 10.73
CA THR A 144 20.30 2.48 9.51
C THR A 144 19.43 3.24 8.53
N SER A 145 20.01 4.17 7.79
CA SER A 145 19.37 4.77 6.61
C SER A 145 19.91 4.20 5.29
N ASP A 146 20.91 3.33 5.36
CA ASP A 146 21.52 2.68 4.19
C ASP A 146 20.78 1.37 3.85
N ILE A 147 20.39 1.27 2.59
CA ILE A 147 19.75 0.10 1.95
C ILE A 147 20.50 -0.20 0.65
N SER A 148 21.80 -0.47 0.76
CA SER A 148 22.68 -0.63 -0.41
C SER A 148 22.23 -1.72 -1.41
N GLU A 149 21.36 -2.68 -1.03
CA GLU A 149 20.93 -3.81 -1.88
C GLU A 149 19.45 -4.22 -1.68
N GLU A 150 18.52 -3.26 -1.68
CA GLU A 150 17.08 -3.52 -1.44
C GLU A 150 16.51 -4.67 -2.28
N SER A 151 16.83 -4.70 -3.58
CA SER A 151 16.29 -5.69 -4.51
C SER A 151 16.70 -7.12 -4.19
N GLU A 152 17.79 -7.30 -3.44
CA GLU A 152 18.37 -8.61 -3.15
C GLU A 152 18.12 -9.08 -1.72
N LEU A 153 17.23 -8.41 -0.98
CA LEU A 153 16.81 -8.81 0.36
C LEU A 153 15.91 -10.06 0.36
N THR A 154 15.25 -10.32 -0.76
CA THR A 154 14.40 -11.50 -0.98
C THR A 154 14.77 -12.13 -2.32
N LEU A 155 14.18 -13.28 -2.68
CA LEU A 155 14.38 -13.92 -3.98
C LEU A 155 13.67 -13.20 -5.15
N ASP A 156 12.98 -12.08 -4.89
CA ASP A 156 12.25 -11.33 -5.91
C ASP A 156 13.16 -10.88 -7.05
N PHE A 157 14.45 -10.63 -6.82
CA PHE A 157 15.40 -10.29 -7.88
C PHE A 157 15.55 -11.37 -8.95
N LEU A 158 15.14 -12.62 -8.71
CA LEU A 158 15.13 -13.66 -9.76
C LEU A 158 14.13 -13.33 -10.87
N VAL A 159 13.04 -12.66 -10.52
CA VAL A 159 11.90 -12.41 -11.41
C VAL A 159 11.75 -10.93 -11.72
N LYS A 160 12.07 -10.05 -10.77
CA LYS A 160 11.93 -8.61 -10.87
C LYS A 160 13.28 -7.92 -10.98
N LYS A 161 13.27 -6.74 -11.57
CA LYS A 161 14.42 -5.84 -11.66
C LYS A 161 13.97 -4.43 -11.30
N ARG A 162 14.61 -3.85 -10.28
CA ARG A 162 14.48 -2.43 -9.94
C ARG A 162 15.55 -1.64 -10.70
N THR A 163 15.10 -0.65 -11.46
CA THR A 163 15.95 0.24 -12.25
C THR A 163 15.81 1.66 -11.70
N GLU A 164 16.93 2.30 -11.40
CA GLU A 164 16.95 3.70 -11.01
C GLU A 164 16.74 4.59 -12.25
N ILE A 165 15.72 5.44 -12.21
CA ILE A 165 15.44 6.41 -13.26
C ILE A 165 16.12 7.74 -12.92
N TYR A 166 15.97 8.18 -11.68
CA TYR A 166 16.51 9.43 -11.18
C TYR A 166 16.82 9.30 -9.68
N ASN A 167 17.98 9.76 -9.23
CA ASN A 167 18.36 9.76 -7.81
C ASN A 167 19.34 10.90 -7.52
N LYS A 168 18.83 12.13 -7.53
CA LYS A 168 19.58 13.36 -7.28
C LYS A 168 18.65 14.38 -6.61
N ASN A 169 19.20 15.43 -6.02
CA ASN A 169 18.40 16.56 -5.49
C ASN A 169 17.34 16.14 -4.46
N ASN A 170 17.62 15.12 -3.63
CA ASN A 170 16.68 14.51 -2.68
C ASN A 170 15.37 13.97 -3.30
N VAL A 171 15.38 13.66 -4.59
CA VAL A 171 14.29 12.96 -5.30
C VAL A 171 14.83 11.65 -5.82
N LYS A 172 14.09 10.57 -5.56
CA LYS A 172 14.38 9.22 -6.04
C LYS A 172 13.16 8.68 -6.80
N ILE A 173 13.36 8.37 -8.08
CA ILE A 173 12.39 7.70 -8.94
C ILE A 173 13.01 6.38 -9.37
N THR A 174 12.39 5.27 -8.97
CA THR A 174 12.79 3.92 -9.39
C THR A 174 11.62 3.19 -10.02
N MET A 175 11.93 2.28 -10.93
CA MET A 175 10.93 1.46 -11.62
C MET A 175 11.26 -0.01 -11.49
N GLU A 176 10.30 -0.78 -11.03
CA GLU A 176 10.37 -2.24 -10.91
C GLU A 176 9.61 -2.87 -12.08
N THR A 177 10.29 -3.80 -12.74
CA THR A 177 9.82 -4.48 -13.96
C THR A 177 10.08 -5.98 -13.84
N GLU A 178 9.25 -6.79 -14.47
CA GLU A 178 9.48 -8.23 -14.61
C GLU A 178 10.64 -8.49 -15.60
N LYS A 179 11.59 -9.34 -15.23
CA LYS A 179 12.67 -9.85 -16.08
C LYS A 179 12.15 -10.79 -17.16
N TYR A 180 11.12 -11.58 -16.82
CA TYR A 180 10.48 -12.54 -17.72
C TYR A 180 9.01 -12.16 -17.93
N ILE A 181 8.58 -12.10 -19.19
CA ILE A 181 7.19 -11.81 -19.53
C ILE A 181 6.66 -12.87 -20.47
N ASN A 182 5.47 -13.39 -20.20
CA ASN A 182 4.84 -14.31 -21.13
C ASN A 182 4.31 -13.59 -22.37
N SER A 183 4.53 -14.19 -23.52
CA SER A 183 3.91 -13.79 -24.78
C SER A 183 2.38 -13.70 -24.65
N ASN A 184 1.79 -12.66 -25.25
CA ASN A 184 0.35 -12.39 -25.24
C ASN A 184 -0.24 -12.26 -23.82
N LYS A 185 0.55 -11.78 -22.86
CA LYS A 185 0.12 -11.49 -21.48
C LYS A 185 0.35 -10.04 -21.12
N ILE A 186 -0.41 -9.61 -20.12
CA ILE A 186 -0.23 -8.32 -19.46
C ILE A 186 0.91 -8.46 -18.45
N THR A 187 1.81 -7.50 -18.46
CA THR A 187 2.85 -7.31 -17.45
C THR A 187 2.53 -6.10 -16.58
N GLN A 188 3.02 -6.12 -15.35
CA GLN A 188 2.93 -5.01 -14.41
C GLN A 188 4.28 -4.30 -14.33
N ILE A 189 4.22 -2.98 -14.27
CA ILE A 189 5.36 -2.08 -14.04
C ILE A 189 5.02 -1.24 -12.83
N ARG A 190 5.91 -1.20 -11.86
CA ARG A 190 5.69 -0.46 -10.62
C ARG A 190 6.69 0.68 -10.51
N LEU A 191 6.18 1.89 -10.37
CA LEU A 191 6.98 3.09 -10.19
C LEU A 191 6.95 3.49 -8.71
N PHE A 192 8.14 3.72 -8.16
CA PHE A 192 8.32 4.26 -6.82
C PHE A 192 8.88 5.67 -6.94
N PHE A 193 8.20 6.63 -6.33
CA PHE A 193 8.63 8.00 -6.20
C PHE A 193 8.84 8.30 -4.71
N GLU A 194 9.99 8.83 -4.36
CA GLU A 194 10.33 9.28 -3.02
C GLU A 194 10.96 10.66 -3.12
N LYS A 195 10.56 11.58 -2.25
CA LYS A 195 11.22 12.86 -2.06
C LYS A 195 11.49 13.09 -0.58
N GLU A 196 12.60 13.74 -0.27
CA GLU A 196 12.97 14.10 1.10
C GLU A 196 13.40 15.57 1.16
N LYS A 197 13.04 16.28 2.24
CA LYS A 197 13.51 17.67 2.49
C LYS A 197 13.23 18.65 1.33
N ILE A 198 12.11 18.49 0.61
CA ILE A 198 11.70 19.39 -0.49
C ILE A 198 10.31 19.95 -0.21
N GLU A 199 10.21 21.26 0.00
CA GLU A 199 8.95 21.96 0.28
C GLU A 199 8.34 22.62 -0.98
N GLU A 200 8.84 22.28 -2.16
CA GLU A 200 8.31 22.73 -3.45
C GLU A 200 7.47 21.63 -4.11
N ALA A 201 6.52 22.04 -4.95
CA ALA A 201 5.71 21.12 -5.74
C ALA A 201 6.59 20.36 -6.74
N ILE A 202 6.45 19.03 -6.76
CA ILE A 202 7.12 18.17 -7.72
C ILE A 202 6.14 17.67 -8.77
N ASN A 203 6.56 17.75 -10.03
CA ASN A 203 5.91 17.01 -11.11
C ASN A 203 6.95 16.32 -11.98
N TYR A 204 6.60 15.14 -12.49
CA TYR A 204 7.43 14.47 -13.47
C TYR A 204 6.59 13.85 -14.59
N ASN A 205 7.17 13.81 -15.77
CA ASN A 205 6.60 13.13 -16.92
C ASN A 205 7.69 12.49 -17.76
N PHE A 206 7.42 11.30 -18.30
CA PHE A 206 8.27 10.63 -19.27
C PHE A 206 7.48 9.58 -20.06
N GLU A 207 8.04 9.16 -21.19
CA GLU A 207 7.48 8.07 -21.97
C GLU A 207 8.30 6.79 -21.77
N LEU A 208 7.60 5.67 -21.65
CA LEU A 208 8.18 4.34 -21.69
C LEU A 208 7.77 3.67 -23.00
N TYR A 209 8.78 3.25 -23.75
CA TYR A 209 8.61 2.63 -25.06
C TYR A 209 9.13 1.20 -25.06
N GLY A 210 8.46 0.29 -25.78
CA GLY A 210 9.01 -1.01 -26.09
C GLY A 210 8.40 -1.61 -27.35
N ASN A 211 9.24 -2.18 -28.21
CA ASN A 211 8.84 -2.70 -29.53
C ASN A 211 7.80 -3.82 -29.48
N LEU A 212 7.62 -4.48 -28.34
CA LEU A 212 6.71 -5.61 -28.17
C LEU A 212 5.68 -5.36 -27.08
N PHE A 213 5.48 -4.09 -26.70
CA PHE A 213 4.61 -3.70 -25.61
C PHE A 213 3.63 -2.62 -26.06
N LYS A 214 2.35 -2.84 -25.78
CA LYS A 214 1.25 -1.91 -26.06
C LYS A 214 0.59 -1.50 -24.76
N VAL A 215 0.01 -0.29 -24.73
CA VAL A 215 -0.72 0.22 -23.56
C VAL A 215 -1.91 -0.69 -23.21
N ASN A 216 -2.56 -1.26 -24.23
CA ASN A 216 -3.60 -2.28 -24.06
C ASN A 216 -3.63 -3.19 -25.31
N GLU A 217 -4.43 -4.26 -25.28
CA GLU A 217 -4.50 -5.26 -26.35
C GLU A 217 -5.02 -4.69 -27.68
N THR A 218 -5.94 -3.72 -27.64
CA THR A 218 -6.62 -3.16 -28.82
C THR A 218 -5.96 -1.89 -29.38
N SER A 219 -5.02 -1.31 -28.64
CA SER A 219 -4.35 -0.05 -28.99
C SER A 219 -3.13 -0.30 -29.87
N SER A 220 -3.00 0.51 -30.90
CA SER A 220 -1.75 0.65 -31.66
C SER A 220 -0.68 1.45 -30.90
N ASN A 221 -1.04 2.08 -29.77
CA ASN A 221 -0.10 2.90 -29.01
C ASN A 221 0.84 2.02 -28.16
N ARG A 222 2.14 2.21 -28.39
CA ARG A 222 3.24 1.53 -27.68
C ARG A 222 3.94 2.43 -26.66
N ASN A 223 3.62 3.73 -26.68
CA ASN A 223 4.20 4.70 -25.77
C ASN A 223 3.29 4.81 -24.56
N LEU A 224 3.79 4.33 -23.42
CA LEU A 224 3.16 4.56 -22.13
C LEU A 224 3.62 5.91 -21.59
N ILE A 225 2.68 6.83 -21.47
CA ILE A 225 2.94 8.16 -20.92
C ILE A 225 2.75 8.09 -19.40
N ILE A 226 3.84 8.28 -18.66
CA ILE A 226 3.86 8.30 -17.20
C ILE A 226 3.86 9.76 -16.75
N LYS A 227 2.93 10.10 -15.86
CA LYS A 227 2.78 11.47 -15.32
C LYS A 227 2.47 11.42 -13.83
N TYR A 228 3.08 12.35 -13.11
CA TYR A 228 2.80 12.61 -11.72
C TYR A 228 2.83 14.11 -11.48
N ASP A 229 1.75 14.61 -10.90
CA ASP A 229 1.64 15.97 -10.41
C ASP A 229 1.33 15.88 -8.92
N GLU A 230 2.19 16.46 -8.10
CA GLU A 230 1.99 16.51 -6.66
C GLU A 230 0.85 17.47 -6.32
N SER A 231 -0.26 16.93 -5.82
CA SER A 231 -1.42 17.74 -5.40
C SER A 231 -1.20 18.46 -4.07
N GLU A 232 -0.48 17.80 -3.16
CA GLU A 232 -0.21 18.28 -1.81
C GLU A 232 1.29 18.26 -1.57
N ILE A 233 1.83 19.45 -1.29
CA ILE A 233 3.25 19.65 -1.06
C ILE A 233 3.58 19.29 0.38
N THR A 234 4.41 18.27 0.56
CA THR A 234 5.02 17.87 1.83
C THR A 234 6.53 17.96 1.74
N SER A 235 7.25 18.06 2.85
CA SER A 235 8.72 17.96 2.86
C SER A 235 9.21 16.56 2.48
N TYR A 236 8.43 15.53 2.81
CA TYR A 236 8.66 14.14 2.43
C TYR A 236 7.41 13.53 1.80
N LYS A 237 7.59 12.73 0.75
CA LYS A 237 6.50 11.96 0.14
C LYS A 237 7.03 10.69 -0.47
N SER A 238 6.36 9.57 -0.23
CA SER A 238 6.64 8.29 -0.87
C SER A 238 5.37 7.74 -1.52
N ILE A 239 5.43 7.45 -2.81
CA ILE A 239 4.28 7.00 -3.60
C ILE A 239 4.69 5.81 -4.46
N GLN A 240 3.79 4.84 -4.54
CA GLN A 240 3.89 3.73 -5.45
C GLN A 240 2.74 3.79 -6.46
N LYS A 241 3.04 3.62 -7.75
CA LYS A 241 2.04 3.55 -8.82
C LYS A 241 2.28 2.35 -9.72
N ASP A 242 1.23 1.60 -10.00
CA ASP A 242 1.25 0.45 -10.88
C ASP A 242 0.74 0.83 -12.29
N TYR A 243 1.46 0.43 -13.32
CA TYR A 243 1.13 0.54 -14.73
C TYR A 243 1.12 -0.85 -15.35
N PHE A 244 0.38 -1.02 -16.44
CA PHE A 244 0.26 -2.31 -17.11
C PHE A 244 0.50 -2.15 -18.60
N LEU A 245 1.19 -3.14 -19.18
CA LEU A 245 1.45 -3.21 -20.62
C LEU A 245 1.07 -4.59 -21.13
N TYR A 246 0.52 -4.65 -22.33
CA TYR A 246 0.27 -5.89 -23.05
C TYR A 246 1.47 -6.25 -23.91
N CYS A 247 1.99 -7.47 -23.76
CA CYS A 247 3.08 -7.99 -24.60
C CYS A 247 2.51 -8.68 -25.85
N ASP A 248 2.76 -8.13 -27.04
CA ASP A 248 2.23 -8.65 -28.32
C ASP A 248 3.20 -9.56 -29.09
N ALA A 249 4.29 -9.97 -28.44
CA ALA A 249 5.26 -10.91 -28.99
C ALA A 249 4.61 -12.27 -29.31
N GLN A 250 5.02 -12.90 -30.40
CA GLN A 250 4.54 -14.23 -30.80
C GLN A 250 5.52 -15.36 -30.42
N GLU A 251 6.78 -15.03 -30.17
CA GLU A 251 7.85 -15.98 -29.89
C GLU A 251 8.71 -15.49 -28.72
N SER A 252 9.56 -16.38 -28.20
CA SER A 252 10.51 -16.04 -27.15
C SER A 252 11.62 -15.15 -27.72
N VAL A 253 11.84 -13.98 -27.13
CA VAL A 253 12.79 -12.98 -27.64
C VAL A 253 13.32 -12.10 -26.53
N LEU A 254 14.60 -11.74 -26.61
CA LEU A 254 15.18 -10.71 -25.76
C LEU A 254 14.87 -9.34 -26.35
N THR A 255 14.20 -8.49 -25.59
CA THR A 255 13.84 -7.12 -25.97
C THR A 255 14.23 -6.16 -24.86
N GLU A 256 14.01 -4.87 -25.07
CA GLU A 256 14.17 -3.85 -24.05
C GLU A 256 12.94 -2.93 -24.00
N MET A 257 12.70 -2.38 -22.81
CA MET A 257 11.92 -1.15 -22.64
C MET A 257 12.89 0.01 -22.48
N ILE A 258 12.57 1.14 -23.10
CA ILE A 258 13.44 2.31 -23.17
C ILE A 258 12.69 3.50 -22.60
N ILE A 259 13.35 4.25 -21.70
CA ILE A 259 12.96 5.61 -21.34
C ILE A 259 13.91 6.55 -22.09
N PRO A 260 13.46 7.21 -23.17
CA PRO A 260 14.29 8.14 -23.92
C PRO A 260 14.57 9.38 -23.06
N LYS A 261 15.84 9.82 -23.05
CA LYS A 261 16.27 10.97 -22.24
C LYS A 261 15.49 12.25 -22.54
N ASP A 262 15.11 12.44 -23.80
CA ASP A 262 14.46 13.65 -24.29
C ASP A 262 12.98 13.73 -23.85
N THR A 263 12.41 12.61 -23.39
CA THR A 263 11.03 12.56 -22.88
C THR A 263 10.94 12.79 -21.38
N PHE A 264 12.04 12.55 -20.64
CA PHE A 264 12.01 12.67 -19.19
C PHE A 264 12.19 14.12 -18.74
N VAL A 265 11.20 14.59 -17.99
CA VAL A 265 11.17 15.91 -17.38
C VAL A 265 10.73 15.77 -15.94
N LEU A 266 11.55 16.25 -15.01
CA LEU A 266 11.23 16.43 -13.59
C LEU A 266 11.28 17.92 -13.30
N ASN A 267 10.22 18.48 -12.72
CA ASN A 267 10.21 19.85 -12.22
C ASN A 267 10.13 19.83 -10.69
N ILE A 268 11.00 20.61 -10.05
CA ILE A 268 10.97 20.90 -8.62
C ILE A 268 10.73 22.40 -8.50
N GLY A 269 9.51 22.80 -8.14
CA GLY A 269 9.09 24.19 -8.20
C GLY A 269 9.20 24.77 -9.62
N LYS A 270 10.17 25.65 -9.84
CA LYS A 270 10.43 26.28 -11.15
C LYS A 270 11.61 25.68 -11.90
N GLU A 271 12.42 24.86 -11.23
CA GLU A 271 13.60 24.26 -11.82
C GLU A 271 13.26 22.99 -12.57
N LYS A 272 13.90 22.78 -13.72
CA LYS A 272 13.68 21.64 -14.60
C LYS A 272 14.93 20.77 -14.66
N TYR A 273 14.73 19.48 -14.45
CA TYR A 273 15.75 18.44 -14.43
C TYR A 273 15.43 17.38 -15.49
N ASN A 274 16.47 16.83 -16.12
CA ASN A 274 16.36 15.74 -17.09
C ASN A 274 17.38 14.65 -16.76
N ILE A 275 17.24 13.48 -17.39
CA ILE A 275 18.24 12.41 -17.33
C ILE A 275 19.30 12.59 -18.44
N GLU A 276 20.52 12.14 -18.18
CA GLU A 276 21.67 12.36 -19.07
C GLU A 276 21.67 11.43 -20.31
N LYS A 277 21.12 10.22 -20.15
CA LYS A 277 21.14 9.16 -21.17
C LYS A 277 19.82 8.39 -21.18
N ASN A 278 19.56 7.71 -22.29
CA ASN A 278 18.44 6.77 -22.38
C ASN A 278 18.64 5.65 -21.36
N ILE A 279 17.56 5.24 -20.72
CA ILE A 279 17.55 4.11 -19.79
C ILE A 279 16.97 2.93 -20.54
N SER A 280 17.79 1.92 -20.80
CA SER A 280 17.37 0.64 -21.38
C SER A 280 17.20 -0.39 -20.27
N ILE A 281 16.06 -1.08 -20.32
CA ILE A 281 15.65 -2.10 -19.38
C ILE A 281 15.46 -3.40 -20.17
N PRO A 282 16.42 -4.33 -20.11
CA PRO A 282 16.33 -5.60 -20.81
C PRO A 282 15.24 -6.48 -20.20
N ILE A 283 14.46 -7.12 -21.06
CA ILE A 283 13.33 -7.97 -20.72
C ILE A 283 13.36 -9.20 -21.63
N GLN A 284 13.22 -10.38 -21.03
CA GLN A 284 13.12 -11.62 -21.77
C GLN A 284 11.64 -12.01 -21.92
N VAL A 285 11.15 -11.97 -23.16
CA VAL A 285 9.82 -12.49 -23.47
C VAL A 285 9.93 -13.98 -23.72
N VAL A 286 9.02 -14.75 -23.13
CA VAL A 286 9.06 -16.21 -23.14
C VAL A 286 7.70 -16.80 -23.46
N THR A 287 7.70 -17.95 -24.13
CA THR A 287 6.50 -18.75 -24.41
C THR A 287 6.33 -19.91 -23.44
N GLU A 288 7.39 -20.29 -22.73
CA GLU A 288 7.37 -21.32 -21.69
C GLU A 288 6.81 -20.79 -20.35
N ASP A 289 6.59 -21.69 -19.40
CA ASP A 289 6.15 -21.32 -18.05
C ASP A 289 7.31 -20.66 -17.29
N ILE A 290 7.11 -19.41 -16.83
CA ILE A 290 8.11 -18.64 -16.05
C ILE A 290 8.59 -19.43 -14.83
N ARG A 291 7.74 -20.29 -14.24
CA ARG A 291 8.13 -21.12 -13.10
C ARG A 291 9.34 -22.00 -13.42
N ASN A 292 9.40 -22.58 -14.63
CA ASN A 292 10.52 -23.40 -15.05
C ASN A 292 11.80 -22.57 -15.23
N LEU A 293 11.66 -21.34 -15.71
CA LEU A 293 12.77 -20.39 -15.85
C LEU A 293 13.37 -20.00 -14.51
N ILE A 294 12.53 -19.66 -13.54
CA ILE A 294 12.97 -19.28 -12.19
C ILE A 294 13.72 -20.44 -11.55
N VAL A 295 13.19 -21.66 -11.64
CA VAL A 295 13.84 -22.88 -11.13
C VAL A 295 15.20 -23.08 -11.80
N ARG A 296 15.27 -22.93 -13.14
CA ARG A 296 16.52 -23.07 -13.89
C ARG A 296 17.54 -22.00 -13.51
N ASP A 297 17.13 -20.73 -13.40
CA ASP A 297 18.01 -19.62 -12.99
C ASP A 297 18.56 -19.85 -11.59
N TYR A 298 17.70 -20.22 -10.64
CA TYR A 298 18.11 -20.49 -9.26
C TYR A 298 19.14 -21.62 -9.16
N TYR A 299 18.87 -22.78 -9.77
CA TYR A 299 19.78 -23.93 -9.70
C TYR A 299 21.01 -23.83 -10.61
N SER A 300 21.07 -22.85 -11.51
CA SER A 300 22.25 -22.58 -12.33
C SER A 300 23.34 -21.79 -11.59
N ARG A 301 22.98 -21.14 -10.47
CA ARG A 301 23.90 -20.33 -9.66
C ARG A 301 24.92 -21.18 -8.93
N HIS A 302 26.12 -20.65 -8.78
CA HIS A 302 27.14 -21.30 -7.98
C HIS A 302 26.81 -21.19 -6.48
N PHE A 303 27.14 -22.23 -5.73
CA PHE A 303 26.88 -22.26 -4.29
C PHE A 303 27.57 -21.11 -3.55
N ASP A 304 28.80 -20.75 -3.94
CA ASP A 304 29.54 -19.65 -3.33
C ASP A 304 28.89 -18.28 -3.60
N GLU A 305 28.31 -18.06 -4.79
CA GLU A 305 27.55 -16.84 -5.11
C GLU A 305 26.31 -16.72 -4.21
N ILE A 306 25.60 -17.83 -3.99
CA ILE A 306 24.45 -17.86 -3.07
C ILE A 306 24.91 -17.51 -1.65
N LEU A 307 26.11 -17.95 -1.25
CA LEU A 307 26.70 -17.67 0.07
C LEU A 307 27.13 -16.21 0.25
N GLU A 308 27.76 -15.62 -0.76
CA GLU A 308 28.20 -14.22 -0.76
C GLU A 308 27.03 -13.25 -0.79
N LEU A 309 26.00 -13.52 -1.60
CA LEU A 309 24.81 -12.69 -1.72
C LEU A 309 24.06 -12.49 -0.39
N ALA A 310 24.31 -13.26 0.65
CA ALA A 310 23.66 -13.03 1.95
C ALA A 310 24.63 -12.57 3.04
N ALA A 311 25.89 -12.34 2.71
CA ALA A 311 26.81 -11.66 3.60
C ALA A 311 26.34 -10.19 3.79
N ASN A 312 26.30 -9.71 5.03
CA ASN A 312 25.99 -8.32 5.39
C ASN A 312 24.56 -7.82 5.12
N LYS A 313 23.59 -8.71 4.90
CA LYS A 313 22.18 -8.35 4.74
C LYS A 313 21.41 -8.38 6.06
N ASN A 314 20.49 -7.43 6.19
CA ASN A 314 19.78 -7.14 7.44
C ASN A 314 18.32 -7.59 7.38
N ILE A 315 17.73 -7.88 8.55
CA ILE A 315 16.30 -8.07 8.67
C ILE A 315 15.69 -6.73 9.11
N TYR A 316 14.87 -6.15 8.24
CA TYR A 316 14.23 -4.86 8.43
C TYR A 316 12.84 -5.05 9.01
N LEU A 317 12.63 -4.53 10.22
CA LEU A 317 11.38 -4.66 10.95
C LEU A 317 10.43 -3.50 10.65
N ALA A 318 10.95 -2.28 10.53
CA ALA A 318 10.16 -1.08 10.31
C ALA A 318 10.94 0.04 9.58
N LYS A 319 10.21 0.90 8.87
CA LYS A 319 10.65 2.18 8.33
C LYS A 319 10.01 3.30 9.15
N PHE A 320 10.82 4.24 9.61
CA PHE A 320 10.41 5.45 10.33
C PHE A 320 10.81 6.67 9.52
N ASN A 321 9.88 7.62 9.37
CA ASN A 321 10.19 8.95 8.90
C ASN A 321 10.24 9.88 10.11
N ILE A 322 11.40 10.49 10.33
CA ILE A 322 11.71 11.26 11.53
C ILE A 322 11.93 12.72 11.14
N ILE A 323 11.22 13.60 11.84
CA ILE A 323 11.49 15.03 11.80
C ILE A 323 12.34 15.37 13.02
N ASN A 324 13.47 16.05 12.77
CA ASN A 324 14.38 16.47 13.82
C ASN A 324 14.31 18.00 14.00
N ASN A 325 13.92 18.43 15.19
CA ASN A 325 14.00 19.81 15.65
C ASN A 325 15.29 20.01 16.46
N LYS A 326 15.69 21.27 16.70
CA LYS A 326 16.97 21.59 17.39
C LYS A 326 17.17 20.92 18.76
N THR A 327 16.09 20.46 19.41
CA THR A 327 16.12 19.88 20.76
C THR A 327 15.35 18.55 20.90
N SER A 328 14.62 18.10 19.89
CA SER A 328 13.81 16.87 19.93
C SER A 328 13.58 16.31 18.53
N TYR A 329 13.32 15.01 18.42
CA TYR A 329 12.88 14.36 17.17
C TYR A 329 11.49 13.80 17.38
N PHE A 330 10.67 13.67 16.34
CA PHE A 330 9.43 12.90 16.44
C PHE A 330 9.20 12.09 15.16
N ILE A 331 8.50 10.96 15.30
CA ILE A 331 8.12 10.06 14.22
C ILE A 331 6.89 10.66 13.53
N GLU A 332 7.04 11.01 12.26
CA GLU A 332 5.96 11.55 11.42
C GLU A 332 5.16 10.44 10.74
N GLU A 333 5.86 9.41 10.27
CA GLU A 333 5.28 8.28 9.55
C GLU A 333 5.98 6.97 9.94
N PHE A 334 5.22 5.89 9.93
CA PHE A 334 5.67 4.56 10.30
C PHE A 334 5.13 3.53 9.30
N LYS A 335 6.04 2.71 8.73
CA LYS A 335 5.68 1.55 7.91
C LYS A 335 6.28 0.29 8.50
N LYS A 336 5.42 -0.63 8.90
CA LYS A 336 5.77 -1.98 9.35
C LYS A 336 6.27 -2.84 8.17
N HIS A 337 7.27 -3.68 8.42
CA HIS A 337 7.86 -4.64 7.48
C HIS A 337 8.03 -4.09 6.05
N PRO A 338 8.85 -3.04 5.86
CA PRO A 338 8.88 -2.28 4.62
C PRO A 338 9.23 -3.11 3.37
N PHE A 339 9.94 -4.24 3.54
CA PHE A 339 10.40 -5.14 2.47
C PHE A 339 9.80 -6.54 2.54
N GLU A 340 8.81 -6.79 3.41
CA GLU A 340 8.09 -8.07 3.49
C GLU A 340 9.01 -9.31 3.54
N GLN A 341 10.11 -9.24 4.31
CA GLN A 341 11.08 -10.33 4.46
C GLN A 341 10.51 -11.49 5.30
N PHE A 342 9.43 -12.11 4.83
CA PHE A 342 8.76 -13.21 5.51
C PHE A 342 9.28 -14.55 5.04
N LEU A 343 9.42 -15.47 5.99
CA LEU A 343 9.71 -16.85 5.69
C LEU A 343 8.45 -17.70 5.84
N TYR A 344 7.90 -18.16 4.72
CA TYR A 344 6.72 -19.00 4.70
C TYR A 344 7.04 -20.47 4.99
N SER A 345 6.30 -21.07 5.93
CA SER A 345 6.38 -22.51 6.16
C SER A 345 5.81 -23.30 4.98
N ASN A 346 6.27 -24.55 4.81
CA ASN A 346 5.77 -25.44 3.75
C ASN A 346 4.25 -25.66 3.83
N GLU A 347 3.70 -25.66 5.05
CA GLU A 347 2.26 -25.77 5.28
C GLU A 347 1.51 -24.53 4.78
N LEU A 348 2.01 -23.34 5.12
CA LEU A 348 1.43 -22.08 4.65
C LEU A 348 1.54 -21.95 3.12
N LEU A 349 2.68 -22.33 2.54
CA LEU A 349 2.86 -22.35 1.08
C LEU A 349 1.85 -23.27 0.39
N LYS A 350 1.63 -24.47 0.93
CA LYS A 350 0.63 -25.41 0.40
C LYS A 350 -0.78 -24.80 0.45
N LEU A 351 -1.15 -24.20 1.58
CA LEU A 351 -2.43 -23.53 1.74
C LEU A 351 -2.62 -22.40 0.72
N LEU A 352 -1.61 -21.56 0.52
CA LEU A 352 -1.64 -20.45 -0.43
C LEU A 352 -1.78 -20.94 -1.88
N GLN A 353 -1.08 -22.03 -2.24
CA GLN A 353 -1.22 -22.66 -3.56
C GLN A 353 -2.63 -23.23 -3.78
N ASP A 354 -3.19 -23.92 -2.79
CA ASP A 354 -4.54 -24.48 -2.86
C ASP A 354 -5.60 -23.37 -2.98
N PHE A 355 -5.40 -22.24 -2.30
CA PHE A 355 -6.26 -21.06 -2.39
C PHE A 355 -6.21 -20.40 -3.78
N GLN A 356 -5.03 -20.28 -4.38
CA GLN A 356 -4.91 -19.78 -5.76
C GLN A 356 -5.57 -20.75 -6.76
N GLY A 357 -5.43 -22.07 -6.57
CA GLY A 357 -6.03 -23.09 -7.44
C GLY A 357 -7.55 -23.12 -7.41
N THR A 358 -8.19 -22.86 -6.26
CA THR A 358 -9.65 -22.80 -6.12
C THR A 358 -10.24 -21.56 -6.79
N ASN A 359 -9.58 -20.40 -6.70
CA ASN A 359 -9.99 -19.19 -7.41
C ASN A 359 -9.87 -19.32 -8.93
N VAL A 360 -8.80 -19.92 -9.45
CA VAL A 360 -8.66 -20.17 -10.91
C VAL A 360 -9.71 -21.16 -11.42
N LYS A 361 -10.09 -22.16 -10.62
CA LYS A 361 -11.18 -23.10 -10.98
C LYS A 361 -12.56 -22.43 -11.00
N LYS A 362 -12.86 -21.52 -10.05
CA LYS A 362 -14.10 -20.72 -10.06
C LYS A 362 -14.16 -19.78 -11.27
N ILE A 363 -13.08 -19.05 -11.57
CA ILE A 363 -13.00 -18.15 -12.74
C ILE A 363 -13.14 -18.93 -14.07
N ARG A 364 -12.57 -20.14 -14.17
CA ARG A 364 -12.76 -21.01 -15.35
C ARG A 364 -14.16 -21.61 -15.46
N ALA A 365 -14.86 -21.82 -14.34
CA ALA A 365 -16.25 -22.27 -14.35
C ALA A 365 -17.19 -21.14 -14.80
N GLU A 366 -16.92 -19.90 -14.40
CA GLU A 366 -17.68 -18.71 -14.81
C GLU A 366 -17.48 -18.39 -16.30
N LYS A 367 -16.25 -18.52 -16.84
CA LYS A 367 -16.00 -18.34 -18.30
C LYS A 367 -16.67 -19.39 -19.20
N LYS A 368 -17.08 -20.55 -18.67
CA LYS A 368 -17.84 -21.55 -19.46
C LYS A 368 -19.33 -21.23 -19.58
N ILE A 369 -19.85 -20.28 -18.79
CA ILE A 369 -21.28 -19.94 -18.80
C ILE A 369 -21.58 -18.91 -19.91
N ASP A 370 -20.61 -18.06 -20.28
CA ASP A 370 -20.79 -17.02 -21.32
C ASP A 370 -20.52 -17.46 -22.77
N SER A 371 -20.20 -18.74 -23.02
CA SER A 371 -19.90 -19.26 -24.37
C SER A 371 -20.89 -20.32 -24.88
N LYS A 372 -22.09 -20.40 -24.30
CA LYS A 372 -23.18 -21.25 -24.83
C LYS A 372 -24.45 -20.44 -25.12
N ALA A 373 -24.37 -19.61 -26.14
CA ALA A 373 -25.51 -19.31 -26.99
C ALA A 373 -25.02 -19.22 -28.45
N ILE A 374 -25.68 -19.97 -29.34
CA ILE A 374 -25.49 -20.12 -30.80
C ILE A 374 -24.80 -21.44 -31.22
N SER A 375 -25.57 -22.52 -31.25
CA SER A 375 -26.02 -23.18 -32.49
C SER A 375 -26.80 -24.46 -32.16
N ILE A 376 -27.92 -24.61 -32.85
CA ILE A 376 -28.90 -25.69 -32.74
C ILE A 376 -28.57 -26.78 -33.77
N GLU A 377 -28.80 -28.03 -33.33
CA GLU A 377 -29.05 -29.27 -34.07
C GLU A 377 -27.94 -30.02 -34.82
N GLY A 378 -27.84 -31.33 -34.52
CA GLY A 378 -27.17 -32.30 -35.39
C GLY A 378 -26.74 -33.62 -34.75
N LYS A 379 -27.70 -34.42 -34.24
CA LYS A 379 -27.76 -35.90 -34.19
C LYS A 379 -26.59 -36.78 -33.66
N ASP A 380 -27.04 -37.65 -32.75
CA ASP A 380 -26.79 -39.09 -32.66
C ASP A 380 -25.46 -39.67 -32.14
N SER A 381 -25.62 -40.23 -30.94
CA SER A 381 -25.40 -41.65 -30.59
C SER A 381 -24.12 -42.05 -29.85
N ASN A 382 -24.38 -42.66 -28.68
CA ASN A 382 -23.68 -43.79 -28.04
C ASN A 382 -22.25 -43.53 -27.52
N GLU A 383 -21.83 -44.00 -26.35
CA GLU A 383 -22.41 -44.85 -25.30
C GLU A 383 -21.42 -44.78 -24.11
N LYS A 384 -21.95 -44.82 -22.87
CA LYS A 384 -21.46 -45.62 -21.70
C LYS A 384 -20.01 -45.39 -21.21
N ASN A 385 -19.69 -45.38 -19.92
CA ASN A 385 -20.40 -45.57 -18.65
C ASN A 385 -19.37 -45.35 -17.50
N ASN A 386 -19.92 -45.26 -16.28
CA ASN A 386 -19.32 -45.43 -14.95
C ASN A 386 -18.95 -44.13 -14.22
N THR A 387 -19.86 -43.50 -13.46
CA THR A 387 -20.47 -43.91 -12.17
C THR A 387 -19.46 -44.35 -11.11
N TYR A 388 -19.29 -43.53 -10.07
CA TYR A 388 -19.75 -43.89 -8.73
C TYR A 388 -20.32 -42.64 -8.04
N ALA A 389 -21.50 -42.85 -7.47
CA ALA A 389 -22.32 -41.92 -6.71
C ALA A 389 -22.04 -42.09 -5.21
N ASP A 390 -22.34 -41.03 -4.46
CA ASP A 390 -23.05 -40.99 -3.17
C ASP A 390 -23.10 -39.48 -2.78
N ALA A 391 -24.21 -38.75 -2.93
CA ALA A 391 -25.40 -38.72 -2.06
C ALA A 391 -25.03 -38.51 -0.57
N ASP A 392 -25.51 -37.54 0.19
CA ASP A 392 -26.61 -36.60 0.01
C ASP A 392 -26.57 -35.53 1.13
N ASN A 393 -27.40 -34.48 0.96
CA ASN A 393 -27.94 -33.54 1.97
C ASN A 393 -27.38 -32.10 2.08
N ASN A 394 -27.89 -31.25 1.19
CA ASN A 394 -28.76 -30.08 1.46
C ASN A 394 -28.69 -29.40 2.84
N ASN A 395 -28.27 -28.13 2.91
CA ASN A 395 -29.17 -26.95 2.90
C ASN A 395 -28.41 -25.62 3.05
N ASP A 396 -29.03 -24.57 2.51
CA ASP A 396 -28.82 -23.13 2.78
C ASP A 396 -27.63 -22.39 2.15
N LYS A 397 -27.73 -22.20 0.82
CA LYS A 397 -27.10 -21.06 0.13
C LYS A 397 -27.80 -19.75 0.50
N LYS A 398 -27.18 -18.96 1.39
CA LYS A 398 -27.24 -17.48 1.35
C LYS A 398 -25.91 -16.96 0.82
N ASN A 399 -25.75 -16.97 -0.50
CA ASN A 399 -24.68 -16.23 -1.15
C ASN A 399 -25.21 -14.83 -1.51
N ASN A 400 -24.83 -13.85 -0.70
CA ASN A 400 -24.75 -12.46 -1.13
C ASN A 400 -23.70 -12.40 -2.25
N ILE A 401 -24.16 -12.32 -3.50
CA ILE A 401 -23.31 -12.00 -4.64
C ILE A 401 -23.13 -10.47 -4.63
N ASN A 402 -21.87 -10.04 -4.46
CA ASN A 402 -21.44 -8.68 -4.68
C ASN A 402 -21.71 -8.27 -6.13
N ASN A 403 -22.68 -7.38 -6.33
CA ASN A 403 -22.94 -6.73 -7.62
C ASN A 403 -21.96 -5.56 -7.80
N ASN A 404 -20.96 -5.74 -8.67
CA ASN A 404 -20.17 -4.65 -9.24
C ASN A 404 -20.30 -4.66 -10.78
N GLU A 405 -21.53 -4.74 -11.28
CA GLU A 405 -21.82 -4.39 -12.67
C GLU A 405 -22.07 -2.89 -12.75
N LYS A 406 -21.23 -2.16 -13.50
CA LYS A 406 -21.47 -0.75 -13.83
C LYS A 406 -22.76 -0.66 -14.66
N ASN A 407 -23.90 -0.46 -14.01
CA ASN A 407 -25.20 -0.28 -14.66
C ASN A 407 -25.24 1.08 -15.40
N ASN A 408 -24.76 1.10 -16.65
CA ASN A 408 -24.77 2.29 -17.52
C ASN A 408 -26.13 2.54 -18.18
N ILE A 409 -27.14 1.74 -17.85
CA ILE A 409 -28.49 1.80 -18.39
C ILE A 409 -29.47 1.83 -17.21
N LEU A 410 -30.41 2.77 -17.24
CA LEU A 410 -31.56 2.82 -16.33
C LEU A 410 -32.85 2.96 -17.12
N SER A 411 -33.94 2.47 -16.57
CA SER A 411 -35.26 2.51 -17.22
C SER A 411 -36.37 2.75 -16.22
N GLY A 412 -37.46 3.35 -16.66
CA GLY A 412 -38.65 3.60 -15.85
C GLY A 412 -39.89 3.81 -16.70
N ILE A 413 -41.03 4.03 -16.03
CA ILE A 413 -42.29 4.41 -16.66
C ILE A 413 -42.73 5.73 -16.00
N GLU A 414 -42.99 6.73 -16.82
CA GLU A 414 -43.46 8.04 -16.40
C GLU A 414 -44.87 8.29 -16.94
N ARG A 415 -45.76 8.77 -16.07
CA ARG A 415 -47.17 9.03 -16.42
C ARG A 415 -47.39 10.50 -16.75
N ILE A 416 -47.81 10.78 -17.98
CA ILE A 416 -48.13 12.14 -18.44
C ILE A 416 -49.64 12.34 -18.39
N ASN A 417 -50.09 13.29 -17.56
CA ASN A 417 -51.50 13.61 -17.42
C ASN A 417 -52.00 14.48 -18.59
N LEU A 418 -53.03 14.03 -19.30
CA LEU A 418 -53.67 14.78 -20.40
C LEU A 418 -54.81 15.68 -19.92
N GLY A 419 -55.35 15.40 -18.72
CA GLY A 419 -56.53 16.09 -18.17
C GLY A 419 -57.83 15.71 -18.89
N PHE A 420 -58.91 16.44 -18.61
CA PHE A 420 -60.21 16.22 -19.25
C PHE A 420 -60.26 16.87 -20.64
N ASN A 421 -60.79 16.17 -21.63
CA ASN A 421 -60.89 16.62 -23.03
C ASN A 421 -59.54 16.97 -23.67
N ALA A 422 -58.66 15.97 -23.79
CA ALA A 422 -57.39 16.14 -24.47
C ALA A 422 -57.58 16.56 -25.94
N LYS A 423 -56.89 17.62 -26.37
CA LYS A 423 -57.05 18.19 -27.72
C LYS A 423 -55.95 17.67 -28.65
N PRO A 424 -56.29 17.18 -29.85
CA PRO A 424 -55.30 16.92 -30.90
C PRO A 424 -54.45 18.17 -31.18
N GLY A 425 -53.17 17.97 -31.41
CA GLY A 425 -52.16 19.02 -31.61
C GLY A 425 -51.59 19.63 -30.33
N LYS A 426 -52.20 19.42 -29.16
CA LYS A 426 -51.69 19.95 -27.88
C LYS A 426 -50.50 19.12 -27.38
N ILE A 427 -49.55 19.82 -26.74
CA ILE A 427 -48.37 19.22 -26.11
C ILE A 427 -48.61 19.12 -24.60
N TYR A 428 -48.28 17.96 -24.04
CA TYR A 428 -48.33 17.62 -22.63
C TYR A 428 -46.92 17.26 -22.16
N TYR A 429 -46.60 17.56 -20.92
CA TYR A 429 -45.26 17.33 -20.37
C TYR A 429 -45.33 16.50 -19.09
N SER A 430 -44.33 15.66 -18.87
CA SER A 430 -44.06 15.12 -17.54
C SER A 430 -43.51 16.20 -16.61
N TYR A 431 -43.48 15.91 -15.31
CA TYR A 431 -42.58 16.62 -14.42
C TYR A 431 -41.13 16.32 -14.80
N GLU A 432 -40.23 17.20 -14.41
CA GLU A 432 -38.80 16.93 -14.49
C GLU A 432 -38.43 15.94 -13.39
N PHE A 433 -37.78 14.82 -13.74
CA PHE A 433 -37.43 13.77 -12.78
C PHE A 433 -35.98 13.30 -12.96
N VAL A 434 -35.39 12.78 -11.89
CA VAL A 434 -33.99 12.33 -11.86
C VAL A 434 -33.87 10.96 -12.52
N HIS A 435 -32.96 10.81 -13.49
CA HIS A 435 -32.79 9.55 -14.24
C HIS A 435 -31.85 8.53 -13.58
N GLY A 436 -31.08 8.94 -12.57
CA GLY A 436 -30.29 8.04 -11.71
C GLY A 436 -28.90 7.63 -12.24
N LEU A 437 -28.48 8.07 -13.43
CA LEU A 437 -27.13 7.78 -13.99
C LEU A 437 -26.08 8.85 -13.63
N GLY A 438 -26.40 9.72 -12.67
CA GLY A 438 -25.58 10.87 -12.27
C GLY A 438 -25.49 11.96 -13.33
N LEU A 439 -24.66 12.97 -13.09
CA LEU A 439 -24.48 14.10 -13.99
C LEU A 439 -23.77 13.71 -15.30
N GLY A 440 -24.01 14.46 -16.37
CA GLY A 440 -23.36 14.26 -17.67
C GLY A 440 -24.30 13.89 -18.81
N GLU A 441 -23.73 13.76 -20.00
CA GLU A 441 -24.49 13.45 -21.22
C GLU A 441 -25.09 12.04 -21.14
N ILE A 442 -26.35 11.91 -21.54
CA ILE A 442 -27.05 10.63 -21.67
C ILE A 442 -27.86 10.61 -22.97
N GLY A 443 -28.03 9.42 -23.55
CA GLY A 443 -29.06 9.16 -24.56
C GLY A 443 -30.37 8.79 -23.88
N VAL A 444 -31.51 9.22 -24.43
CA VAL A 444 -32.84 8.83 -23.93
C VAL A 444 -33.66 8.24 -25.06
N LEU A 445 -34.25 7.08 -24.81
CA LEU A 445 -35.25 6.44 -25.67
C LEU A 445 -36.57 6.39 -24.90
N ALA A 446 -37.68 6.78 -25.52
CA ALA A 446 -38.99 6.77 -24.89
C ALA A 446 -40.07 6.27 -25.85
N CYS A 447 -41.03 5.50 -25.34
CA CYS A 447 -42.11 4.91 -26.10
C CYS A 447 -43.41 4.83 -25.29
N ALA A 448 -44.54 4.71 -25.98
CA ALA A 448 -45.82 4.56 -25.31
C ALA A 448 -46.06 3.10 -24.89
N VAL A 449 -46.69 2.90 -23.74
CA VAL A 449 -47.04 1.56 -23.24
C VAL A 449 -48.48 1.23 -23.63
N ASN A 450 -48.66 0.20 -24.47
CA ASN A 450 -49.97 -0.32 -24.84
C ASN A 450 -50.41 -1.44 -23.89
N ARG A 451 -51.58 -1.24 -23.28
CA ARG A 451 -52.19 -2.14 -22.29
C ARG A 451 -53.50 -2.78 -22.76
N ALA A 452 -53.83 -2.72 -24.06
CA ALA A 452 -55.11 -3.18 -24.58
C ALA A 452 -55.39 -4.70 -24.46
N ASN A 453 -54.38 -5.54 -24.22
CA ASN A 453 -54.50 -7.01 -24.28
C ASN A 453 -54.43 -7.72 -22.90
N ILE A 454 -54.99 -7.15 -21.83
CA ILE A 454 -54.94 -7.77 -20.48
C ILE A 454 -56.02 -8.87 -20.30
N GLN A 455 -56.15 -9.81 -21.23
CA GLN A 455 -56.98 -11.00 -20.98
C GLN A 455 -56.32 -12.34 -21.28
N GLU A 456 -55.25 -12.43 -22.07
CA GLU A 456 -54.51 -13.68 -22.25
C GLU A 456 -53.00 -13.41 -22.43
N TYR A 457 -52.21 -13.84 -21.43
CA TYR A 457 -50.74 -13.79 -21.35
C TYR A 457 -50.06 -12.40 -21.24
N GLU A 458 -49.26 -12.25 -20.17
CA GLU A 458 -48.57 -11.05 -19.68
C GLU A 458 -47.53 -10.45 -20.64
N LYS A 459 -47.94 -9.72 -21.69
CA LYS A 459 -46.98 -8.89 -22.45
C LYS A 459 -47.45 -7.45 -22.61
N GLU A 460 -46.79 -6.56 -21.88
CA GLU A 460 -46.79 -5.12 -22.17
C GLU A 460 -46.23 -4.91 -23.58
N LEU A 461 -47.03 -4.31 -24.47
CA LEU A 461 -46.60 -4.02 -25.83
C LEU A 461 -46.07 -2.58 -25.88
N LEU A 462 -44.86 -2.42 -26.39
CA LEU A 462 -44.17 -1.13 -26.47
C LEU A 462 -44.20 -0.62 -27.91
N ILE A 463 -44.77 0.56 -28.13
CA ILE A 463 -44.89 1.16 -29.48
C ILE A 463 -43.90 2.29 -29.62
N PHE A 464 -42.89 2.08 -30.47
CA PHE A 464 -41.88 3.08 -30.82
C PHE A 464 -42.24 3.76 -32.13
N GLY A 465 -42.18 5.09 -32.17
CA GLY A 465 -42.44 5.87 -33.38
C GLY A 465 -43.93 6.07 -33.67
N ASP A 466 -44.27 6.24 -34.94
CA ASP A 466 -45.62 6.55 -35.39
C ASP A 466 -46.48 5.28 -35.43
N LYS A 467 -47.50 5.23 -34.57
CA LYS A 467 -48.45 4.11 -34.48
C LYS A 467 -49.19 3.89 -35.81
N SER A 468 -49.43 4.93 -36.60
CA SER A 468 -50.23 4.84 -37.84
C SER A 468 -49.66 3.90 -38.91
N ILE A 469 -48.41 3.45 -38.72
CA ILE A 469 -47.76 2.44 -39.55
C ILE A 469 -48.41 1.05 -39.38
N PHE A 470 -49.01 0.77 -38.22
CA PHE A 470 -49.68 -0.50 -37.94
C PHE A 470 -51.18 -0.39 -38.16
N SER A 471 -51.77 -1.34 -38.89
CA SER A 471 -53.23 -1.40 -39.06
C SER A 471 -53.92 -1.95 -37.80
N GLU A 472 -55.21 -1.61 -37.60
CA GLU A 472 -56.00 -2.10 -36.46
C GLU A 472 -56.22 -3.64 -36.49
N GLU A 473 -56.03 -4.28 -37.64
CA GLU A 473 -56.05 -5.74 -37.78
C GLU A 473 -54.73 -6.37 -37.29
N GLU A 474 -53.61 -5.67 -37.43
CA GLU A 474 -52.27 -6.13 -37.03
C GLU A 474 -51.97 -5.82 -35.56
N LEU A 475 -52.43 -4.67 -35.04
CA LEU A 475 -52.04 -4.19 -33.72
C LEU A 475 -53.18 -3.40 -33.05
N LYS A 476 -54.04 -4.11 -32.30
CA LYS A 476 -55.04 -3.48 -31.42
C LYS A 476 -54.34 -2.64 -30.37
N SER A 477 -54.54 -1.33 -30.39
CA SER A 477 -53.87 -0.42 -29.47
C SER A 477 -54.84 0.56 -28.81
N SER A 478 -54.83 0.53 -27.48
CA SER A 478 -55.58 1.46 -26.64
C SER A 478 -54.89 2.82 -26.51
N VAL A 479 -53.66 2.96 -27.01
CA VAL A 479 -52.89 4.19 -26.87
C VAL A 479 -53.17 5.09 -28.07
N PRO A 480 -53.39 6.39 -27.86
CA PRO A 480 -53.59 7.29 -28.97
C PRO A 480 -52.31 7.52 -29.79
N SER A 481 -52.46 7.90 -31.05
CA SER A 481 -51.35 8.38 -31.89
C SER A 481 -50.67 9.59 -31.24
N ILE A 482 -49.37 9.47 -30.97
CA ILE A 482 -48.56 10.50 -30.30
C ILE A 482 -47.18 10.68 -30.91
N GLN A 483 -46.61 11.87 -30.74
CA GLN A 483 -45.17 12.12 -30.91
C GLN A 483 -44.52 12.38 -29.57
N ILE A 484 -43.37 11.76 -29.31
CA ILE A 484 -42.64 11.83 -28.04
C ILE A 484 -41.31 12.57 -28.26
N ALA A 485 -40.97 13.44 -27.32
CA ALA A 485 -39.65 14.06 -27.21
C ALA A 485 -39.14 13.95 -25.77
N ALA A 486 -37.82 13.86 -25.61
CA ALA A 486 -37.15 13.88 -24.31
C ALA A 486 -36.16 15.04 -24.27
N ALA A 487 -36.20 15.83 -23.20
CA ALA A 487 -35.22 16.85 -22.89
C ALA A 487 -34.39 16.39 -21.68
N VAL A 488 -33.06 16.54 -21.77
CA VAL A 488 -32.10 16.14 -20.73
C VAL A 488 -31.42 17.39 -20.18
N ASP A 489 -31.45 17.59 -18.87
CA ASP A 489 -30.62 18.60 -18.18
C ASP A 489 -29.35 17.91 -17.66
N VAL A 490 -28.27 18.07 -18.41
CA VAL A 490 -26.94 17.48 -18.14
C VAL A 490 -26.38 17.90 -16.77
N SER A 491 -26.71 19.11 -16.32
CA SER A 491 -26.18 19.70 -15.09
C SER A 491 -26.91 19.22 -13.84
N LYS A 492 -28.18 18.84 -13.97
CA LYS A 492 -29.00 18.32 -12.87
C LYS A 492 -29.17 16.81 -12.89
N GLY A 493 -28.88 16.14 -14.01
CA GLY A 493 -29.11 14.71 -14.17
C GLY A 493 -30.61 14.37 -14.19
N THR A 494 -31.40 15.19 -14.89
CA THR A 494 -32.86 15.06 -14.97
C THR A 494 -33.33 14.92 -16.42
N ILE A 495 -34.49 14.26 -16.58
CA ILE A 495 -35.19 14.10 -17.85
C ILE A 495 -36.56 14.76 -17.72
N LYS A 496 -37.01 15.38 -18.81
CA LYS A 496 -38.39 15.83 -19.00
C LYS A 496 -38.93 15.29 -20.32
N LEU A 497 -40.04 14.57 -20.25
CA LEU A 497 -40.70 13.98 -21.42
C LEU A 497 -41.82 14.90 -21.90
N GLY A 498 -41.94 15.06 -23.21
CA GLY A 498 -43.00 15.80 -23.88
C GLY A 498 -43.74 14.91 -24.86
N VAL A 499 -45.07 14.99 -24.85
CA VAL A 499 -45.94 14.23 -25.74
C VAL A 499 -46.88 15.17 -26.47
N ARG A 500 -46.87 15.12 -27.80
CA ARG A 500 -47.86 15.78 -28.66
C ARG A 500 -48.92 14.77 -29.07
N LEU A 501 -50.17 15.06 -28.74
CA LEU A 501 -51.30 14.23 -29.11
C LEU A 501 -51.68 14.48 -30.58
N LEU A 502 -51.82 13.43 -31.40
CA LEU A 502 -52.19 13.57 -32.82
C LEU A 502 -53.67 13.26 -33.10
N GLU A 503 -54.32 12.51 -32.22
CA GLU A 503 -55.74 12.14 -32.34
C GLU A 503 -56.53 12.39 -31.06
N LYS A 504 -57.86 12.41 -31.16
CA LYS A 504 -58.70 12.68 -29.99
C LYS A 504 -58.77 11.42 -29.13
N THR A 505 -58.46 11.54 -27.83
CA THR A 505 -58.58 10.45 -26.87
C THR A 505 -59.52 10.80 -25.71
N ILE A 506 -60.10 9.77 -25.11
CA ILE A 506 -60.82 9.83 -23.83
C ILE A 506 -59.90 9.56 -22.63
N ASP A 507 -58.65 9.14 -22.87
CA ASP A 507 -57.68 8.85 -21.83
C ASP A 507 -57.31 10.11 -21.05
N THR A 508 -57.22 9.97 -19.73
CA THR A 508 -56.83 11.06 -18.83
C THR A 508 -55.32 11.17 -18.65
N HIS A 509 -54.58 10.14 -19.04
CA HIS A 509 -53.12 10.05 -18.94
C HIS A 509 -52.55 9.07 -19.97
N ILE A 510 -51.25 9.17 -20.24
CA ILE A 510 -50.49 8.23 -21.06
C ILE A 510 -49.26 7.79 -20.27
N ASP A 511 -49.01 6.47 -20.21
CA ASP A 511 -47.81 5.91 -19.60
C ASP A 511 -46.70 5.79 -20.66
N ILE A 512 -45.57 6.47 -20.41
CA ILE A 512 -44.40 6.49 -21.29
C ILE A 512 -43.28 5.69 -20.63
N ARG A 513 -42.84 4.61 -21.28
CA ARG A 513 -41.65 3.88 -20.87
C ARG A 513 -40.41 4.58 -21.42
N TRP A 514 -39.40 4.75 -20.58
CA TRP A 514 -38.16 5.42 -20.96
C TRP A 514 -36.94 4.59 -20.54
N TRP A 515 -35.87 4.74 -21.32
CA TRP A 515 -34.53 4.23 -21.03
C TRP A 515 -33.54 5.39 -21.17
N ALA A 516 -32.65 5.50 -20.20
CA ALA A 516 -31.50 6.38 -20.24
C ALA A 516 -30.23 5.54 -20.40
N PHE A 517 -29.34 5.97 -21.28
CA PHE A 517 -28.07 5.33 -21.57
C PHE A 517 -26.97 6.34 -21.33
N LYS A 518 -26.07 6.06 -20.39
CA LYS A 518 -24.87 6.89 -20.25
C LYS A 518 -23.82 6.33 -21.22
N PRO A 519 -23.40 7.09 -22.25
CA PRO A 519 -22.37 6.62 -23.15
C PRO A 519 -21.12 6.31 -22.33
N VAL A 520 -20.71 5.05 -22.37
CA VAL A 520 -19.39 4.67 -21.91
C VAL A 520 -18.45 5.36 -22.87
N LYS A 521 -17.76 6.42 -22.41
CA LYS A 521 -16.64 6.94 -23.18
C LYS A 521 -15.74 5.74 -23.44
N GLU A 522 -15.32 5.51 -24.68
CA GLU A 522 -14.18 4.65 -25.00
C GLU A 522 -12.92 5.29 -24.40
N GLN A 523 -12.86 5.32 -23.08
CA GLN A 523 -11.66 5.47 -22.32
C GLN A 523 -11.33 4.06 -21.90
N ASP A 524 -10.10 3.68 -22.27
CA ASP A 524 -9.51 2.39 -22.00
C ASP A 524 -9.94 1.87 -20.62
N PRO A 525 -10.78 0.81 -20.54
CA PRO A 525 -11.30 0.33 -19.27
C PRO A 525 -10.16 -0.06 -18.32
N TYR A 526 -8.98 -0.41 -18.87
CA TYR A 526 -7.77 -0.60 -18.09
C TYR A 526 -7.27 0.72 -17.48
N LYS A 527 -7.30 1.84 -18.20
CA LYS A 527 -6.83 3.14 -17.68
C LYS A 527 -7.65 3.62 -16.49
N ASP A 528 -8.96 3.45 -16.51
CA ASP A 528 -9.82 3.79 -15.35
C ASP A 528 -9.60 2.82 -14.18
N LEU A 529 -9.49 1.51 -14.44
CA LEU A 529 -9.14 0.51 -13.42
C LEU A 529 -7.74 0.75 -12.80
N ILE A 530 -6.79 1.24 -13.60
CA ILE A 530 -5.42 1.58 -13.18
C ILE A 530 -5.40 2.85 -12.34
N LEU A 531 -6.16 3.89 -12.75
CA LEU A 531 -6.34 5.11 -11.96
C LEU A 531 -7.02 4.79 -10.62
N GLU A 532 -8.06 3.94 -10.63
CA GLU A 532 -8.78 3.52 -9.43
C GLU A 532 -7.89 2.69 -8.48
N LYS A 533 -7.00 1.82 -8.98
CA LYS A 533 -6.03 1.07 -8.15
C LYS A 533 -4.91 1.93 -7.55
N ASN A 534 -4.54 3.02 -8.21
CA ASN A 534 -3.45 3.91 -7.78
C ASN A 534 -3.94 5.08 -6.92
N ALA A 535 -5.20 5.09 -6.49
CA ALA A 535 -5.74 6.19 -5.72
C ALA A 535 -5.27 6.13 -4.26
N THR A 536 -4.85 7.26 -3.71
CA THR A 536 -4.41 7.37 -2.32
C THR A 536 -5.06 8.59 -1.69
N VAL A 537 -5.55 8.44 -0.45
CA VAL A 537 -6.07 9.55 0.36
C VAL A 537 -5.01 9.93 1.38
N THR A 538 -4.83 11.22 1.64
CA THR A 538 -3.91 11.73 2.69
C THR A 538 -4.67 12.72 3.57
N ILE A 539 -4.35 12.79 4.87
CA ILE A 539 -4.94 13.75 5.83
C ILE A 539 -3.82 14.56 6.51
N LYS A 540 -4.03 15.88 6.68
CA LYS A 540 -3.18 16.77 7.48
C LYS A 540 -3.97 17.59 8.50
N PRO A 541 -3.44 17.79 9.73
CA PRO A 541 -2.35 17.01 10.31
C PRO A 541 -2.74 15.53 10.42
N ASN A 542 -1.78 14.60 10.34
CA ASN A 542 -2.08 13.18 10.54
C ASN A 542 -2.12 12.79 12.03
N THR A 543 -1.52 13.60 12.92
CA THR A 543 -1.65 13.49 14.37
C THR A 543 -1.62 14.87 15.03
N VAL A 544 -2.50 15.11 16.02
CA VAL A 544 -2.56 16.38 16.75
C VAL A 544 -2.92 16.18 18.23
N GLY A 545 -2.30 16.96 19.11
CA GLY A 545 -2.70 17.07 20.52
C GLY A 545 -3.68 18.22 20.71
N LEU A 546 -4.82 17.97 21.35
CA LEU A 546 -5.87 18.95 21.63
C LEU A 546 -6.29 18.90 23.09
N LYS A 547 -6.80 20.02 23.61
CA LYS A 547 -7.56 20.02 24.87
C LYS A 547 -9.00 19.58 24.62
N PRO A 548 -9.72 19.13 25.66
CA PRO A 548 -11.15 18.91 25.56
C PRO A 548 -11.88 20.13 24.96
N PHE A 549 -12.76 19.89 23.99
CA PHE A 549 -13.52 20.90 23.23
C PHE A 549 -12.72 21.82 22.31
N GLU A 550 -11.42 21.63 22.17
CA GLU A 550 -10.62 22.38 21.21
C GLU A 550 -10.93 21.95 19.77
N GLN A 551 -10.75 22.88 18.83
CA GLN A 551 -11.07 22.67 17.42
C GLN A 551 -9.82 22.75 16.55
N ILE A 552 -9.78 21.92 15.52
CA ILE A 552 -8.77 21.99 14.48
C ILE A 552 -9.38 21.65 13.12
N ARG A 553 -8.84 22.25 12.07
CA ARG A 553 -9.18 21.88 10.69
C ARG A 553 -8.22 20.81 10.18
N PHE A 554 -8.78 19.69 9.77
CA PHE A 554 -8.12 18.70 8.95
C PHE A 554 -8.36 18.99 7.47
N GLU A 555 -7.30 18.86 6.69
CA GLU A 555 -7.35 18.91 5.23
C GLU A 555 -7.07 17.50 4.71
N ALA A 556 -7.86 17.06 3.74
CA ALA A 556 -7.62 15.79 3.08
C ALA A 556 -7.46 16.00 1.58
N SER A 557 -6.55 15.25 0.97
CA SER A 557 -6.24 15.29 -0.45
C SER A 557 -6.38 13.88 -1.03
N ILE A 558 -6.78 13.78 -2.29
CA ILE A 558 -6.85 12.51 -3.02
C ILE A 558 -5.89 12.59 -4.20
N ASP A 559 -4.97 11.65 -4.32
CA ASP A 559 -4.10 11.45 -5.47
C ASP A 559 -4.58 10.24 -6.30
N GLY A 560 -4.25 10.21 -7.59
CA GLY A 560 -4.51 9.04 -8.45
C GLY A 560 -5.87 8.97 -9.16
N ILE A 561 -6.89 9.71 -8.73
CA ILE A 561 -8.20 9.79 -9.42
C ILE A 561 -8.65 11.22 -9.70
N ASN A 562 -9.57 11.39 -10.66
CA ASN A 562 -10.13 12.70 -11.02
C ASN A 562 -11.18 13.21 -10.02
N ASP A 563 -11.92 12.32 -9.36
CA ASP A 563 -12.90 12.71 -8.34
C ASP A 563 -12.19 12.92 -6.99
N LYS A 564 -12.10 14.18 -6.57
CA LYS A 564 -11.39 14.60 -5.34
C LYS A 564 -12.30 14.74 -4.12
N ARG A 565 -13.56 14.32 -4.21
CA ARG A 565 -14.52 14.47 -3.10
C ARG A 565 -14.20 13.51 -1.95
N ILE A 566 -14.23 14.06 -0.74
CA ILE A 566 -13.90 13.36 0.51
C ILE A 566 -15.13 13.31 1.42
N ARG A 567 -15.28 12.20 2.13
CA ARG A 567 -16.25 12.03 3.21
C ARG A 567 -15.50 11.78 4.51
N TRP A 568 -15.77 12.60 5.51
CA TRP A 568 -15.22 12.44 6.85
C TRP A 568 -16.10 11.52 7.70
N GLU A 569 -15.46 10.72 8.54
CA GLU A 569 -16.13 9.84 9.50
C GLU A 569 -15.27 9.72 10.77
N LEU A 570 -15.93 9.50 11.89
CA LEU A 570 -15.27 9.23 13.16
C LEU A 570 -15.20 7.71 13.39
N GLY A 571 -14.05 7.21 13.83
CA GLY A 571 -13.81 5.77 13.97
C GLY A 571 -14.74 5.07 14.97
N LEU A 572 -15.24 5.79 15.99
CA LEU A 572 -16.10 5.26 17.05
C LEU A 572 -17.16 6.30 17.50
N LYS A 573 -18.16 5.85 18.26
CA LYS A 573 -19.11 6.76 18.95
C LYS A 573 -18.40 7.45 20.14
N ASN A 574 -18.76 8.70 20.41
CA ASN A 574 -18.20 9.57 21.47
C ASN A 574 -16.76 10.10 21.24
N THR A 575 -16.26 10.13 20.01
CA THR A 575 -14.91 10.59 19.69
C THR A 575 -14.84 12.04 19.20
N GLY A 576 -15.81 12.89 19.59
CA GLY A 576 -15.93 14.29 19.15
C GLY A 576 -16.93 14.49 18.01
N ASN A 577 -16.76 15.55 17.24
CA ASN A 577 -17.57 15.85 16.05
C ASN A 577 -16.67 16.38 14.91
N ILE A 578 -16.89 15.93 13.67
CA ILE A 578 -16.22 16.46 12.48
C ILE A 578 -17.26 16.86 11.43
N ASP A 579 -17.09 18.05 10.84
CA ASP A 579 -17.95 18.49 9.74
C ASP A 579 -17.43 18.03 8.36
N ASN A 580 -18.24 18.23 7.32
CA ASN A 580 -17.87 17.85 5.95
C ASN A 580 -16.67 18.65 5.39
N ASN A 581 -16.28 19.76 6.04
CA ASN A 581 -15.14 20.59 5.66
C ASN A 581 -13.88 20.25 6.47
N GLY A 582 -13.90 19.17 7.24
CA GLY A 582 -12.77 18.70 8.05
C GLY A 582 -12.56 19.47 9.35
N LEU A 583 -13.49 20.32 9.79
CA LEU A 583 -13.40 20.97 11.11
C LEU A 583 -13.80 19.98 12.20
N TYR A 584 -12.82 19.55 12.99
CA TYR A 584 -12.98 18.62 14.10
C TYR A 584 -13.06 19.37 15.43
N THR A 585 -13.93 18.90 16.34
CA THR A 585 -14.04 19.34 17.73
C THR A 585 -13.79 18.17 18.67
N ALA A 586 -12.79 18.30 19.55
CA ALA A 586 -12.39 17.28 20.50
C ALA A 586 -13.49 16.98 21.54
N PRO A 587 -13.69 15.71 21.96
CA PRO A 587 -14.62 15.34 23.02
C PRO A 587 -14.14 15.80 24.41
N ALA A 588 -15.03 15.66 25.40
CA ALA A 588 -14.74 16.01 26.80
C ALA A 588 -13.75 15.05 27.48
N THR A 589 -13.72 13.80 27.02
CA THR A 589 -12.94 12.71 27.62
C THR A 589 -11.52 12.69 27.06
N GLU A 590 -10.54 12.46 27.94
CA GLU A 590 -9.16 12.22 27.51
C GLU A 590 -9.04 10.88 26.80
N GLY A 591 -8.15 10.80 25.82
CA GLY A 591 -7.96 9.59 25.02
C GLY A 591 -7.40 9.87 23.63
N VAL A 592 -7.17 8.79 22.88
CA VAL A 592 -6.74 8.85 21.48
C VAL A 592 -7.94 8.55 20.59
N TYR A 593 -8.21 9.44 19.64
CA TYR A 593 -9.37 9.37 18.75
C TYR A 593 -8.93 9.29 17.31
N GLU A 594 -9.60 8.42 16.54
CA GLU A 594 -9.33 8.23 15.12
C GLU A 594 -10.37 8.96 14.27
N ILE A 595 -9.89 9.71 13.28
CA ILE A 595 -10.66 10.39 12.26
C ILE A 595 -10.33 9.74 10.92
N LYS A 596 -11.34 9.40 10.11
CA LYS A 596 -11.16 8.79 8.79
C LYS A 596 -11.65 9.72 7.70
N ALA A 597 -10.88 9.80 6.61
CA ALA A 597 -11.27 10.47 5.37
C ALA A 597 -11.37 9.42 4.27
N TYR A 598 -12.57 9.27 3.69
CA TYR A 598 -12.85 8.33 2.61
C TYR A 598 -12.96 9.05 1.27
N SER A 599 -12.52 8.40 0.20
CA SER A 599 -12.93 8.80 -1.14
C SER A 599 -14.42 8.54 -1.32
N VAL A 600 -15.17 9.54 -1.81
CA VAL A 600 -16.59 9.36 -2.17
C VAL A 600 -16.74 8.41 -3.35
N ARG A 601 -15.76 8.41 -4.27
CA ARG A 601 -15.79 7.58 -5.49
C ARG A 601 -15.37 6.13 -5.23
N LEU A 602 -14.38 5.92 -4.36
CA LEU A 602 -13.83 4.61 -4.00
C LEU A 602 -13.87 4.45 -2.47
N PRO A 603 -15.01 4.04 -1.89
CA PRO A 603 -15.18 4.00 -0.43
C PRO A 603 -14.19 3.09 0.31
N ASP A 604 -13.57 2.14 -0.37
CA ASP A 604 -12.56 1.23 0.22
C ASP A 604 -11.21 1.92 0.44
N ILE A 605 -10.98 3.10 -0.16
CA ILE A 605 -9.74 3.87 -0.05
C ILE A 605 -9.96 5.01 0.93
N TYR A 606 -9.20 4.98 2.02
CA TYR A 606 -9.27 5.96 3.09
C TYR A 606 -7.90 6.21 3.72
N SER A 607 -7.81 7.30 4.46
CA SER A 607 -6.71 7.59 5.38
C SER A 607 -7.27 7.81 6.77
N SER A 608 -6.43 7.59 7.78
CA SER A 608 -6.74 7.89 9.18
C SER A 608 -5.83 9.01 9.70
N ALA A 609 -6.37 9.82 10.62
CA ALA A 609 -5.63 10.78 11.44
C ALA A 609 -5.99 10.57 12.91
N TYR A 610 -5.06 10.89 13.81
CA TYR A 610 -5.20 10.65 15.25
C TYR A 610 -5.21 11.95 16.06
N VAL A 611 -6.17 12.07 16.98
CA VAL A 611 -6.26 13.19 17.93
C VAL A 611 -5.98 12.67 19.33
N ILE A 612 -5.04 13.29 20.02
CA ILE A 612 -4.72 13.00 21.42
C ILE A 612 -5.35 14.10 22.27
N VAL A 613 -6.35 13.75 23.08
CA VAL A 613 -7.01 14.71 23.98
C VAL A 613 -6.46 14.54 25.39
N SER A 614 -5.88 15.62 25.93
CA SER A 614 -5.35 15.67 27.30
C SER A 614 -5.54 17.06 27.92
N ASN A 615 -5.82 17.13 29.22
CA ASN A 615 -5.90 18.42 29.93
C ASN A 615 -4.54 19.09 30.16
N GLU A 616 -3.44 18.40 29.88
CA GLU A 616 -2.10 18.97 29.96
C GLU A 616 -1.80 19.82 28.71
N SER A 617 -1.48 21.09 28.94
CA SER A 617 -1.20 22.06 27.88
C SER A 617 0.26 21.99 27.47
N GLY A 618 0.56 21.64 26.22
CA GLY A 618 1.79 22.11 25.59
C GLY A 618 2.29 21.32 24.39
N VAL A 619 1.95 21.77 23.17
CA VAL A 619 2.92 22.02 22.09
C VAL A 619 2.36 23.13 21.20
N GLY A 620 3.01 24.30 21.17
CA GLY A 620 2.70 25.35 20.19
C GLY A 620 3.07 26.79 20.58
N GLU A 621 4.37 27.09 20.73
CA GLU A 621 5.08 28.28 20.21
C GLU A 621 6.32 28.69 21.06
N LYS A 622 7.36 29.15 20.34
CA LYS A 622 8.78 29.43 20.69
C LYS A 622 9.11 29.81 22.15
N PRO A 623 10.19 29.28 22.76
CA PRO A 623 10.76 29.87 23.96
C PRO A 623 11.79 30.96 23.61
N SER A 624 11.42 32.22 23.89
CA SER A 624 12.37 33.26 24.30
C SER A 624 12.78 33.01 25.76
N LEU A 625 14.08 33.14 26.07
CA LEU A 625 14.63 32.97 27.41
C LEU A 625 13.95 33.89 28.45
N PRO A 626 13.70 33.40 29.68
CA PRO A 626 13.60 34.28 30.84
C PRO A 626 14.65 33.98 31.92
N GLU A 627 15.22 35.07 32.43
CA GLU A 627 16.13 35.18 33.59
C GLU A 627 15.48 34.71 34.91
N PRO A 628 16.27 34.32 35.92
CA PRO A 628 15.74 33.81 37.19
C PRO A 628 15.37 34.95 38.16
N LYS A 629 14.17 34.89 38.74
CA LYS A 629 13.80 35.60 39.98
C LYS A 629 13.00 34.64 40.85
N LEU A 630 13.58 34.17 41.96
CA LEU A 630 13.47 34.73 43.31
C LEU A 630 12.06 34.54 43.88
N ASP A 631 11.88 33.40 44.55
CA ASP A 631 10.80 33.22 45.51
C ASP A 631 11.24 33.80 46.85
N GLU A 632 10.48 34.78 47.33
CA GLU A 632 10.47 35.19 48.73
C GLU A 632 9.38 34.38 49.45
N ASP A 633 9.77 33.71 50.53
CA ASP A 633 8.83 33.41 51.62
C ASP A 633 9.44 33.87 52.96
N LYS A 634 8.89 34.99 53.44
CA LYS A 634 8.46 35.31 54.82
C LYS A 634 9.24 34.68 55.99
N ASN A 635 9.89 35.53 56.80
CA ASN A 635 9.32 36.10 58.04
C ASN A 635 10.39 36.54 59.07
N LEU A 636 10.17 37.76 59.57
CA LEU A 636 10.32 38.26 60.95
C LEU A 636 11.69 38.23 61.70
N ASP A 637 12.03 39.45 62.10
CA ASP A 637 12.65 39.90 63.35
C ASP A 637 14.17 39.91 63.52
N LYS A 638 14.70 41.14 63.33
CA LYS A 638 15.46 41.91 64.33
C LYS A 638 16.09 41.10 65.47
N ASN A 639 17.41 40.90 65.41
CA ASN A 639 18.27 41.54 66.40
C ASN A 639 19.74 41.56 65.98
N SER A 640 20.37 42.65 66.37
CA SER A 640 21.72 43.06 66.03
C SER A 640 22.79 42.52 66.98
N LYS A 641 24.01 42.38 66.44
CA LYS A 641 25.34 42.42 67.09
C LYS A 641 25.80 41.18 67.88
N ASN A 642 26.85 40.50 67.41
CA ASN A 642 28.23 40.81 67.84
C ASN A 642 29.32 39.94 67.15
N ASN A 643 30.51 40.55 67.06
CA ASN A 643 31.87 39.99 67.04
C ASN A 643 32.56 39.61 65.71
N GLU A 644 33.29 40.60 65.19
CA GLU A 644 34.77 40.67 65.09
C GLU A 644 35.65 39.44 64.80
N LYS A 645 36.62 39.75 63.91
CA LYS A 645 38.05 39.32 63.81
C LYS A 645 38.35 38.10 62.94
N LYS A 646 38.94 38.34 61.76
CA LYS A 646 40.40 38.27 61.42
C LYS A 646 40.77 36.82 61.05
N ASP A 647 41.46 36.50 59.96
CA ASP A 647 42.66 37.14 59.42
C ASP A 647 42.82 36.94 57.91
N ASN A 648 43.78 37.69 57.40
CA ASN A 648 44.07 38.00 56.01
C ASN A 648 45.36 37.29 55.54
N LYS A 649 45.53 37.23 54.21
CA LYS A 649 46.78 37.16 53.41
C LYS A 649 47.42 35.81 53.00
N ASN A 650 47.39 35.64 51.67
CA ASN A 650 48.51 35.56 50.71
C ASN A 650 49.64 34.52 50.89
N LYS A 651 49.92 33.78 49.81
CA LYS A 651 51.09 33.95 48.89
C LYS A 651 51.26 32.71 47.99
N GLU A 652 51.31 32.91 46.66
CA GLU A 652 52.48 32.81 45.76
C GLU A 652 52.71 31.43 45.10
N LYS A 653 52.70 31.47 43.75
CA LYS A 653 53.67 30.88 42.80
C LYS A 653 54.09 29.40 42.96
N ASN A 654 53.90 28.62 41.90
CA ASN A 654 55.01 28.27 41.00
C ASN A 654 54.54 27.55 39.72
N ASN A 655 55.25 27.87 38.64
CA ASN A 655 55.19 27.29 37.31
C ASN A 655 55.94 25.95 37.22
N ASP A 656 55.52 25.14 36.24
CA ASP A 656 56.29 24.35 35.27
C ASP A 656 57.44 23.39 35.66
N LYS A 657 57.38 22.26 34.94
CA LYS A 657 58.44 21.40 34.36
C LYS A 657 58.87 20.09 35.04
N ASP A 658 58.83 19.07 34.19
CA ASP A 658 59.78 17.96 33.97
C ASP A 658 60.17 17.03 35.12
N LYS A 659 59.82 15.74 34.99
CA LYS A 659 60.75 14.58 34.88
C LYS A 659 60.12 13.24 35.32
N ILE A 660 60.25 12.23 34.45
CA ILE A 660 60.37 10.77 34.71
C ILE A 660 61.77 10.52 35.37
N PRO A 661 62.16 9.38 36.03
CA PRO A 661 61.54 8.08 36.42
C PRO A 661 61.51 7.89 37.97
N GLU A 662 61.06 6.82 38.62
CA GLU A 662 61.24 5.35 38.50
C GLU A 662 59.99 4.57 38.92
#